data_AF-E3N4Y0-F1
#
_entry.id   AF-E3N4Y0-F1
#
_cell.length_a   1.000
_cell.length_b   1.000
_cell.length_c   1.000
_cell.angle_alpha   90.00
_cell.angle_beta   90.00
_cell.angle_gamma   90.00
#
_symmetry.space_group_name_H-M   'P 1'
#
loop_
_entity.id
_entity.type
_entity.pdbx_description
1 polymer ?
#
loop_
_entity_poly.entity_id
_entity_poly.type
_entity_poly.pdbx_seq_one_letter_code
_entity_poly.pdbx_strand_id
1 'polypeptide(L)'
;MPNEIAEQKIVLSESAFSMEDWEIVSRIFRRKDTTFEVTVKSTGQLYTRGPKALSVENRSELTRCLECVTNQIVHTNDYLLYNTGTYSLKGGALSEPDGVTEIKSGFSKVTKVIMGDDNTKPQAVMTVDTAQSAFFKSTSMLKFFHAKIEEANGRGGGGRGGRGGYRGHGGYGGDRGGGYDGRLQTSRVYRGHGGYGGDRGGGYDGRRDSYGGHRESYGGNRDGHRGDRYRYRDDRRDDRRDDRRDDRRNDRRDDRRDDRRDDRGESRRDRQNDDRTRSRHEIDYDTEAIKKLEREFEEGRITKTMLENISRALKGLECYPTHLKDVKANRGFTVHSIVDQSAINVKFDREVNGAFNQITVRDYYLDKYGLKLKFPNLPLIVSKRMKEMNFYPMEYLFIVPGQRIKQQKMTPDIQQHMTGQNSSLPAQHIRQNEKILRDHLKMEGGNCYLDAFKIKLESKEPIKMSAQLLAPPYIKFKPSQPIRLEGKGVRFPTNDRTTFVKPAELQSLLIISFDRNFRGVDMFEECLNRQFQSQGIRKDRDYKCIKHQQDANDADGIYRLMKNAKKDKVTLVIAICAEKKPEVHDTLKYFEEKLGQVTLQLSTETCEKMSRGGGNRQTVDNVLRKLNNKCGGTNFFVEVPEQYQGKSVCRNAAEMSRKLFQDTQFIGFELSHTGARTKYEQQNSIVEGDPTSVGVCYTLKQSAELGGFSYYQHTRLHRLSHVGEKFVKCIIEYKNAAGKLPKTIVIYRIGSGEGDYEKIRQEVDDMKKAAQKYEEGYIPKFLVVLSQRNSHVRIFPNQIREGGKAIEQNVQSGTCVDSIGSAHGLMEFILCCQTPMIGTVRPTRYTVIVNDTDWTKNELMNVTYFLSFGHQVSYSPPAVPNVLYGAANLAKRGHNNFKTFTRLGKTKDIMKKVMDSHRDIINPAEMAELVTDDYIETISEKINKLTIKSRNFWA
;
A
#
# COMPACT_ATOMS: atom_id res chain seq x y z
N MET A 1 -13.57 7.87 50.88
CA MET A 1 -13.33 8.20 49.46
C MET A 1 -12.58 9.53 49.41
N PRO A 2 -11.23 9.58 49.28
CA PRO A 2 -10.52 10.82 49.63
C PRO A 2 -10.41 11.89 48.54
N ASN A 3 -10.66 11.59 47.25
CA ASN A 3 -10.28 12.49 46.14
C ASN A 3 -11.35 12.60 45.02
N GLU A 4 -12.63 12.73 45.35
CA GLU A 4 -13.62 13.14 44.33
C GLU A 4 -13.63 14.66 44.23
N ILE A 5 -13.28 15.18 43.05
CA ILE A 5 -13.42 16.61 42.75
C ILE A 5 -14.92 16.87 42.63
N ALA A 6 -15.46 17.70 43.52
CA ALA A 6 -16.83 18.20 43.44
C ALA A 6 -17.04 18.92 42.10
N GLU A 7 -18.25 18.83 41.53
CA GLU A 7 -18.55 19.49 40.26
C GLU A 7 -18.31 21.00 40.36
N GLN A 8 -17.40 21.51 39.53
CA GLN A 8 -17.06 22.92 39.45
C GLN A 8 -17.44 23.45 38.09
N LYS A 9 -18.16 24.58 38.06
CA LYS A 9 -18.60 25.25 36.85
C LYS A 9 -18.00 26.66 36.80
N ILE A 10 -17.34 26.97 35.71
CA ILE A 10 -16.65 28.25 35.49
C ILE A 10 -17.10 28.79 34.14
N VAL A 11 -17.36 30.10 34.06
CA VAL A 11 -17.64 30.79 32.81
C VAL A 11 -16.42 31.63 32.42
N LEU A 12 -15.83 31.33 31.26
CA LEU A 12 -14.68 32.03 30.70
C LEU A 12 -15.17 33.02 29.62
N SER A 13 -14.75 34.27 29.72
CA SER A 13 -14.93 35.32 28.71
C SER A 13 -13.58 35.70 28.09
N GLU A 14 -13.54 36.63 27.13
CA GLU A 14 -12.30 37.16 26.52
C GLU A 14 -11.25 37.54 27.58
N SER A 15 -11.66 38.16 28.68
CA SER A 15 -10.76 38.57 29.78
C SER A 15 -10.12 37.41 30.54
N ALA A 16 -10.60 36.18 30.36
CA ALA A 16 -10.03 34.99 30.99
C ALA A 16 -8.86 34.39 30.19
N PHE A 17 -8.56 34.93 29.00
CA PHE A 17 -7.49 34.46 28.13
C PHE A 17 -6.36 35.48 28.07
N SER A 18 -5.12 35.01 27.91
CA SER A 18 -4.03 35.90 27.50
C SER A 18 -4.28 36.44 26.09
N MET A 19 -3.61 37.52 25.69
CA MET A 19 -3.75 38.09 24.34
C MET A 19 -3.40 37.05 23.26
N GLU A 20 -2.40 36.20 23.52
CA GLU A 20 -1.96 35.14 22.62
C GLU A 20 -2.99 33.99 22.55
N ASP A 21 -3.55 33.57 23.69
CA ASP A 21 -4.60 32.55 23.73
C ASP A 21 -5.88 33.04 23.05
N TRP A 22 -6.26 34.30 23.28
CA TRP A 22 -7.43 34.88 22.65
C TRP A 22 -7.27 35.03 21.14
N GLU A 23 -6.06 35.31 20.65
CA GLU A 23 -5.80 35.31 19.20
C GLU A 23 -6.06 33.92 18.59
N ILE A 24 -5.76 32.83 19.31
CA ILE A 24 -6.07 31.46 18.88
C ILE A 24 -7.57 31.19 18.94
N VAL A 25 -8.21 31.52 20.08
CA VAL A 25 -9.64 31.28 20.31
C VAL A 25 -10.51 32.09 19.34
N SER A 26 -10.21 33.36 19.12
CA SER A 26 -10.94 34.26 18.21
C SER A 26 -10.83 33.85 16.73
N ARG A 27 -9.80 33.09 16.34
CA ARG A 27 -9.72 32.49 15.00
C ARG A 27 -10.72 31.35 14.81
N ILE A 28 -11.17 30.72 15.89
CA ILE A 28 -12.14 29.63 15.87
C ILE A 28 -13.58 30.19 15.90
N PHE A 29 -13.81 31.27 16.65
CA PHE A 29 -15.15 31.77 16.94
C PHE A 29 -15.47 33.12 16.29
N ARG A 30 -16.70 33.22 15.77
CA ARG A 30 -17.13 34.30 14.86
C ARG A 30 -17.71 35.54 15.57
N ARG A 31 -17.95 35.46 16.88
CA ARG A 31 -18.66 36.49 17.67
C ARG A 31 -17.75 36.98 18.79
N LYS A 32 -17.62 38.30 18.91
CA LYS A 32 -16.80 38.95 19.95
C LYS A 32 -17.30 38.63 21.38
N ASP A 33 -18.60 38.46 21.55
CA ASP A 33 -19.23 38.27 22.88
C ASP A 33 -19.42 36.79 23.25
N THR A 34 -18.55 35.89 22.79
CA THR A 34 -18.68 34.46 23.08
C THR A 34 -18.15 34.17 24.49
N THR A 35 -19.00 33.61 25.36
CA THR A 35 -18.60 33.06 26.67
C THR A 35 -18.57 31.53 26.63
N PHE A 36 -17.68 30.92 27.41
CA PHE A 36 -17.51 29.47 27.51
C PHE A 36 -17.87 28.99 28.90
N GLU A 37 -18.84 28.11 28.99
CA GLU A 37 -19.13 27.40 30.24
C GLU A 37 -18.30 26.11 30.29
N VAL A 38 -17.42 25.99 31.29
CA VAL A 38 -16.58 24.82 31.52
C VAL A 38 -16.99 24.18 32.84
N THR A 39 -17.43 22.93 32.75
CA THR A 39 -17.79 22.11 33.92
C THR A 39 -16.78 20.98 34.08
N VAL A 40 -16.14 20.91 35.25
CA VAL A 40 -15.20 19.86 35.64
C VAL A 40 -15.83 19.02 36.74
N LYS A 41 -15.91 17.69 36.52
CA LYS A 41 -16.42 16.74 37.51
C LYS A 41 -15.65 15.44 37.47
N SER A 42 -15.58 14.76 38.62
CA SER A 42 -15.05 13.39 38.70
C SER A 42 -15.98 12.41 37.99
N THR A 43 -15.44 11.55 37.12
CA THR A 43 -16.21 10.49 36.42
C THR A 43 -15.83 9.08 36.86
N GLY A 44 -14.74 8.90 37.60
CA GLY A 44 -14.28 7.59 38.05
C GLY A 44 -12.82 7.58 38.51
N GLN A 45 -12.31 6.40 38.84
CA GLN A 45 -10.93 6.17 39.30
C GLN A 45 -10.22 5.18 38.40
N LEU A 46 -8.92 5.41 38.16
CA LEU A 46 -8.05 4.49 37.42
C LEU A 46 -6.99 3.90 38.35
N TYR A 47 -6.91 2.57 38.37
CA TYR A 47 -5.94 1.81 39.13
C TYR A 47 -4.69 1.58 38.28
N THR A 48 -3.55 2.10 38.72
CA THR A 48 -2.25 1.91 38.04
C THR A 48 -1.44 0.76 38.62
N ARG A 49 -1.86 0.21 39.77
CA ARG A 49 -1.18 -0.87 40.51
C ARG A 49 -2.19 -1.84 41.13
N GLY A 50 -1.70 -3.02 41.50
CA GLY A 50 -2.48 -4.07 42.13
C GLY A 50 -3.38 -4.85 41.16
N PRO A 51 -4.15 -5.84 41.65
CA PRO A 51 -4.93 -6.75 40.81
C PRO A 51 -5.97 -6.04 39.92
N LYS A 52 -6.55 -4.92 40.42
CA LYS A 52 -7.53 -4.12 39.68
C LYS A 52 -6.93 -3.39 38.47
N ALA A 53 -5.62 -3.17 38.44
CA ALA A 53 -4.97 -2.49 37.31
C ALA A 53 -5.12 -3.26 35.99
N LEU A 54 -5.23 -4.59 36.09
CA LEU A 54 -5.24 -5.53 34.98
C LEU A 54 -6.64 -6.05 34.62
N SER A 55 -7.67 -5.60 35.34
CA SER A 55 -9.05 -5.89 34.94
C SER A 55 -9.31 -5.30 33.54
N VAL A 56 -10.18 -5.95 32.76
CA VAL A 56 -10.40 -5.59 31.35
C VAL A 56 -10.82 -4.13 31.21
N GLU A 57 -11.78 -3.69 32.02
CA GLU A 57 -12.32 -2.33 32.02
C GLU A 57 -11.25 -1.30 32.39
N ASN A 58 -10.56 -1.49 33.53
CA ASN A 58 -9.54 -0.56 33.99
C ASN A 58 -8.35 -0.47 33.03
N ARG A 59 -7.92 -1.62 32.48
CA ARG A 59 -6.77 -1.66 31.56
C ARG A 59 -7.05 -0.87 30.27
N SER A 60 -8.27 -0.93 29.73
CA SER A 60 -8.65 -0.19 28.52
C SER A 60 -8.57 1.32 28.79
N GLU A 61 -9.17 1.79 29.89
CA GLU A 61 -9.15 3.20 30.25
C GLU A 61 -7.75 3.69 30.65
N LEU A 62 -6.96 2.87 31.36
CA LEU A 62 -5.57 3.19 31.68
C LEU A 62 -4.73 3.34 30.41
N THR A 63 -4.93 2.47 29.42
CA THR A 63 -4.28 2.57 28.11
C THR A 63 -4.65 3.88 27.40
N ARG A 64 -5.93 4.29 27.43
CA ARG A 64 -6.38 5.57 26.87
C ARG A 64 -5.77 6.77 27.60
N CYS A 65 -5.73 6.73 28.93
CA CYS A 65 -5.13 7.78 29.73
C CYS A 65 -3.64 7.96 29.39
N LEU A 66 -2.88 6.86 29.32
CA LEU A 66 -1.48 6.88 28.91
C LEU A 66 -1.31 7.46 27.51
N GLU A 67 -2.15 7.08 26.55
CA GLU A 67 -2.15 7.65 25.20
C GLU A 67 -2.40 9.16 25.19
N CYS A 68 -3.41 9.64 25.93
CA CYS A 68 -3.72 11.06 26.05
C CYS A 68 -2.51 11.85 26.59
N VAL A 69 -1.95 11.42 27.72
CA VAL A 69 -0.82 12.12 28.35
C VAL A 69 0.41 12.13 27.45
N THR A 70 0.76 10.99 26.87
CA THR A 70 1.96 10.85 26.05
C THR A 70 1.85 11.48 24.65
N ASN A 71 0.64 11.87 24.20
CA ASN A 71 0.44 12.62 22.94
C ASN A 71 0.31 14.14 23.15
N GLN A 72 0.09 14.61 24.37
CA GLN A 72 -0.25 16.01 24.60
C GLN A 72 0.83 16.99 24.11
N ILE A 73 2.11 16.60 24.15
CA ILE A 73 3.23 17.42 23.66
C ILE A 73 3.21 17.67 22.14
N VAL A 74 2.52 16.82 21.36
CA VAL A 74 2.39 16.96 19.90
C VAL A 74 1.08 17.62 19.47
N HIS A 75 0.19 17.96 20.42
CA HIS A 75 -1.04 18.71 20.16
C HIS A 75 -0.75 20.21 20.04
N THR A 76 0.06 20.58 19.06
CA THR A 76 0.45 21.97 18.77
C THR A 76 0.28 22.30 17.29
N ASN A 77 0.38 23.58 16.94
CA ASN A 77 0.38 24.04 15.54
C ASN A 77 1.62 23.60 14.74
N ASP A 78 2.57 22.88 15.34
CA ASP A 78 3.77 22.39 14.67
C ASP A 78 3.60 20.99 14.05
N TYR A 79 2.47 20.33 14.31
CA TYR A 79 2.22 18.96 13.87
C TYR A 79 0.86 18.81 13.16
N LEU A 80 0.86 17.93 12.17
CA LEU A 80 -0.35 17.42 11.54
C LEU A 80 -0.67 16.04 12.11
N LEU A 81 -1.87 15.90 12.67
CA LEU A 81 -2.35 14.67 13.29
C LEU A 81 -3.37 14.00 12.36
N TYR A 82 -3.06 12.78 11.92
CA TYR A 82 -3.89 12.00 10.99
C TYR A 82 -4.03 10.55 11.48
N ASN A 83 -5.16 10.22 12.09
CA ASN A 83 -5.38 8.94 12.78
C ASN A 83 -4.28 8.71 13.82
N THR A 84 -3.50 7.64 13.69
CA THR A 84 -2.34 7.35 14.54
C THR A 84 -1.04 7.98 14.04
N GLY A 85 -1.05 8.71 12.91
CA GLY A 85 0.13 9.32 12.31
C GLY A 85 0.31 10.78 12.73
N THR A 86 1.52 11.13 13.14
CA THR A 86 1.95 12.49 13.49
C THR A 86 3.04 12.94 12.53
N TYR A 87 2.86 14.10 11.89
CA TYR A 87 3.77 14.63 10.87
C TYR A 87 4.17 16.06 11.23
N SER A 88 5.47 16.35 11.32
CA SER A 88 5.93 17.70 11.65
C SER A 88 5.77 18.67 10.47
N LEU A 89 5.29 19.88 10.74
CA LEU A 89 5.26 20.99 9.78
C LEU A 89 6.65 21.62 9.61
N LYS A 90 7.43 21.68 10.69
CA LYS A 90 8.81 22.19 10.69
C LYS A 90 9.79 21.28 9.94
N GLY A 91 9.43 20.01 9.76
CA GLY A 91 10.18 19.06 8.94
C GLY A 91 10.02 19.35 7.45
N GLY A 92 11.15 19.50 6.74
CA GLY A 92 11.17 19.58 5.28
C GLY A 92 10.60 18.33 4.59
N ALA A 93 10.35 18.43 3.29
CA ALA A 93 9.93 17.28 2.49
C ALA A 93 11.05 16.24 2.42
N LEU A 94 10.71 14.96 2.63
CA LEU A 94 11.60 13.83 2.41
C LEU A 94 11.91 13.67 0.91
N SER A 95 10.90 13.91 0.07
CA SER A 95 11.04 13.96 -1.39
C SER A 95 9.86 14.68 -2.02
N GLU A 96 10.05 15.18 -3.23
CA GLU A 96 9.02 15.84 -4.03
C GLU A 96 8.84 15.09 -5.35
N PRO A 97 7.93 14.10 -5.43
CA PRO A 97 7.77 13.27 -6.62
C PRO A 97 7.31 14.08 -7.85
N ASP A 98 6.64 15.20 -7.63
CA ASP A 98 6.17 16.10 -8.68
C ASP A 98 6.15 17.57 -8.19
N GLY A 99 5.69 18.46 -9.08
CA GLY A 99 5.63 19.91 -8.80
C GLY A 99 4.66 20.32 -7.70
N VAL A 100 3.71 19.46 -7.32
CA VAL A 100 2.59 19.78 -6.41
C VAL A 100 2.47 18.87 -5.18
N THR A 101 3.31 17.85 -5.09
CA THR A 101 3.27 16.83 -4.05
C THR A 101 4.57 16.83 -3.27
N GLU A 102 4.47 16.80 -1.95
CA GLU A 102 5.57 16.55 -1.05
C GLU A 102 5.31 15.29 -0.23
N ILE A 103 6.36 14.51 0.05
CA ILE A 103 6.29 13.38 0.97
C ILE A 103 6.91 13.82 2.28
N LYS A 104 6.13 13.78 3.36
CA LYS A 104 6.62 14.10 4.70
C LYS A 104 6.87 12.82 5.50
N SER A 105 7.95 12.84 6.26
CA SER A 105 8.19 11.88 7.32
C SER A 105 7.33 12.22 8.54
N GLY A 106 7.00 11.20 9.30
CA GLY A 106 6.25 11.29 10.53
C GLY A 106 6.46 10.02 11.34
N PHE A 107 5.60 9.81 12.32
CA PHE A 107 5.63 8.62 13.15
C PHE A 107 4.24 8.26 13.64
N SER A 108 4.10 7.00 14.03
CA SER A 108 2.95 6.49 14.74
C SER A 108 3.38 5.93 16.08
N LYS A 109 2.51 6.08 17.06
CA LYS A 109 2.74 5.61 18.41
C LYS A 109 1.48 4.91 18.91
N VAL A 110 1.67 3.76 19.55
CA VAL A 110 0.61 3.01 20.22
C VAL A 110 1.14 2.44 21.53
N THR A 111 0.42 2.67 22.60
CA THR A 111 0.70 2.25 23.96
C THR A 111 -0.26 1.13 24.33
N LYS A 112 0.25 0.13 25.06
CA LYS A 112 -0.55 -0.95 25.60
C LYS A 112 -0.12 -1.24 27.02
N VAL A 113 -1.07 -1.60 27.87
CA VAL A 113 -0.77 -2.15 29.18
C VAL A 113 -0.77 -3.67 29.07
N ILE A 114 0.33 -4.30 29.45
CA ILE A 114 0.54 -5.75 29.42
C ILE A 114 0.86 -6.28 30.82
N MET A 115 0.79 -7.60 30.97
CA MET A 115 1.40 -8.30 32.11
C MET A 115 2.92 -8.28 31.93
N GLY A 116 3.67 -7.89 32.97
CA GLY A 116 5.12 -8.05 32.98
C GLY A 116 5.55 -9.51 33.09
N ASP A 117 6.82 -9.78 32.80
CA ASP A 117 7.40 -11.14 32.75
C ASP A 117 7.34 -11.89 34.09
N ASP A 118 7.25 -11.16 35.21
CA ASP A 118 7.10 -11.74 36.55
C ASP A 118 5.65 -12.10 36.90
N ASN A 119 4.67 -11.85 36.01
CA ASN A 119 3.23 -12.01 36.24
C ASN A 119 2.66 -11.25 37.46
N THR A 120 3.43 -10.35 38.09
CA THR A 120 3.01 -9.65 39.32
C THR A 120 2.74 -8.17 39.11
N LYS A 121 3.28 -7.54 38.06
CA LYS A 121 3.14 -6.09 37.84
C LYS A 121 2.64 -5.74 36.42
N PRO A 122 1.66 -4.82 36.31
CA PRO A 122 1.29 -4.24 35.01
C PRO A 122 2.45 -3.41 34.46
N GLN A 123 2.75 -3.57 33.18
CA GLN A 123 3.75 -2.78 32.45
C GLN A 123 3.10 -2.06 31.27
N ALA A 124 3.54 -0.83 31.00
CA ALA A 124 3.12 -0.10 29.81
C ALA A 124 4.20 -0.22 28.72
N VAL A 125 3.83 -0.79 27.57
CA VAL A 125 4.69 -0.90 26.40
C VAL A 125 4.25 0.09 25.35
N MET A 126 5.19 0.91 24.89
CA MET A 126 4.99 1.85 23.79
C MET A 126 5.65 1.33 22.53
N THR A 127 4.87 1.20 21.46
CA THR A 127 5.35 0.90 20.11
C THR A 127 5.43 2.20 19.32
N VAL A 128 6.63 2.59 18.90
CA VAL A 128 6.87 3.71 17.98
C VAL A 128 7.31 3.16 16.63
N ASP A 129 6.71 3.66 15.56
CA ASP A 129 6.97 3.24 14.18
C ASP A 129 7.08 4.47 13.28
N THR A 130 8.05 4.49 12.38
CA THR A 130 8.15 5.58 11.41
C THR A 130 6.98 5.55 10.44
N ALA A 131 6.48 6.73 10.09
CA ALA A 131 5.38 6.91 9.15
C ALA A 131 5.81 7.84 8.02
N GLN A 132 5.15 7.70 6.88
CA GLN A 132 5.31 8.60 5.75
C GLN A 132 3.92 8.85 5.16
N SER A 133 3.73 10.04 4.60
CA SER A 133 2.55 10.32 3.80
C SER A 133 2.83 11.39 2.75
N ALA A 134 2.15 11.27 1.62
CA ALA A 134 2.12 12.32 0.61
C ALA A 134 1.10 13.40 1.01
N PHE A 135 1.49 14.64 0.80
CA PHE A 135 0.71 15.85 1.05
C PHE A 135 0.76 16.73 -0.20
N PHE A 136 -0.31 17.50 -0.42
CA PHE A 136 -0.26 18.58 -1.40
C PHE A 136 0.64 19.69 -0.87
N LYS A 137 1.53 20.18 -1.73
CA LYS A 137 2.37 21.34 -1.43
C LYS A 137 1.49 22.57 -1.22
N SER A 138 1.90 23.40 -0.28
CA SER A 138 1.33 24.73 -0.13
C SER A 138 1.88 25.63 -1.23
N THR A 139 1.05 25.95 -2.23
CA THR A 139 1.45 26.67 -3.43
C THR A 139 0.26 27.42 -4.02
N SER A 140 0.49 28.38 -4.92
CA SER A 140 -0.60 29.01 -5.67
C SER A 140 -1.35 28.02 -6.54
N MET A 141 -2.63 28.30 -6.77
CA MET A 141 -3.46 27.51 -7.67
C MET A 141 -2.91 27.52 -9.10
N LEU A 142 -2.30 28.62 -9.54
CA LEU A 142 -1.68 28.73 -10.87
C LEU A 142 -0.51 27.76 -11.04
N LYS A 143 0.41 27.69 -10.07
CA LYS A 143 1.51 26.73 -10.10
C LYS A 143 1.01 25.29 -10.09
N PHE A 144 -0.01 25.02 -9.26
CA PHE A 144 -0.63 23.69 -9.23
C PHE A 144 -1.23 23.30 -10.58
N PHE A 145 -2.00 24.21 -11.18
CA PHE A 145 -2.67 24.00 -12.46
C PHE A 145 -1.66 23.76 -13.58
N HIS A 146 -0.64 24.62 -13.69
CA HIS A 146 0.45 24.47 -14.67
C HIS A 146 1.20 23.15 -14.52
N ALA A 147 1.56 22.74 -13.29
CA ALA A 147 2.25 21.49 -13.06
C ALA A 147 1.42 20.27 -13.48
N LYS A 148 0.09 20.30 -13.30
CA LYS A 148 -0.80 19.22 -13.74
C LYS A 148 -1.00 19.17 -15.25
N ILE A 149 -0.94 20.31 -15.94
CA ILE A 149 -0.94 20.36 -17.40
C ILE A 149 0.34 19.75 -17.97
N GLU A 150 1.51 20.09 -17.41
CA GLU A 150 2.79 19.52 -17.85
C GLU A 150 2.86 18.00 -17.60
N GLU A 151 2.28 17.52 -16.50
CA GLU A 151 2.10 16.09 -16.25
C GLU A 151 1.21 15.43 -17.32
N ALA A 152 0.06 16.03 -17.64
CA ALA A 152 -0.86 15.52 -18.67
C ALA A 152 -0.25 15.51 -20.08
N ASN A 153 0.66 16.45 -20.36
CA ASN A 153 1.42 16.52 -21.62
C ASN A 153 2.63 15.57 -21.66
N GLY A 154 2.85 14.75 -20.62
CA GLY A 154 3.98 13.82 -20.54
C GLY A 154 5.34 14.49 -20.35
N ARG A 155 5.37 15.77 -19.95
CA ARG A 155 6.58 16.57 -19.71
C ARG A 155 6.96 16.66 -18.23
N GLY A 156 6.07 16.26 -17.32
CA GLY A 156 6.28 16.27 -15.87
C GLY A 156 7.15 15.12 -15.38
N GLY A 157 8.47 15.27 -15.45
CA GLY A 157 9.42 14.29 -14.90
C GLY A 157 10.85 14.83 -14.88
N GLY A 158 11.08 15.94 -14.18
CA GLY A 158 12.40 16.54 -14.11
C GLY A 158 12.48 17.69 -13.12
N GLY A 159 12.58 17.39 -11.83
CA GLY A 159 13.23 18.32 -10.91
C GLY A 159 14.66 18.58 -11.40
N ARG A 160 15.04 19.84 -11.58
CA ARG A 160 16.43 20.25 -11.85
C ARG A 160 17.30 19.89 -10.64
N GLY A 161 17.85 18.68 -10.65
CA GLY A 161 18.81 18.20 -9.65
C GLY A 161 19.31 16.81 -10.04
N GLY A 162 20.49 16.75 -10.68
CA GLY A 162 21.23 15.51 -10.93
C GLY A 162 20.84 14.76 -12.21
N ARG A 163 21.58 15.00 -13.31
CA ARG A 163 21.67 14.06 -14.43
C ARG A 163 22.33 12.77 -13.95
N GLY A 164 21.52 11.75 -13.65
CA GLY A 164 21.92 10.36 -13.50
C GLY A 164 20.79 9.48 -14.04
N GLY A 165 20.99 8.91 -15.23
CA GLY A 165 19.95 8.20 -15.96
C GLY A 165 19.51 6.91 -15.27
N TYR A 166 18.26 6.88 -14.80
CA TYR A 166 17.55 5.64 -14.50
C TYR A 166 16.05 5.84 -14.81
N ARG A 167 15.60 5.34 -15.97
CA ARG A 167 14.17 5.22 -16.31
C ARG A 167 13.53 4.21 -15.35
N GLY A 168 12.61 4.69 -14.52
CA GLY A 168 12.02 3.97 -13.40
C GLY A 168 11.07 2.83 -13.83
N HIS A 169 11.30 1.66 -13.22
CA HIS A 169 10.33 0.58 -13.10
C HIS A 169 9.19 0.99 -12.15
N GLY A 170 8.09 1.51 -12.69
CA GLY A 170 6.84 1.74 -11.95
C GLY A 170 5.97 0.49 -11.90
N GLY A 171 5.91 -0.19 -10.76
CA GLY A 171 5.09 -1.37 -10.52
C GLY A 171 3.96 -1.10 -9.52
N TYR A 172 2.73 -0.91 -10.02
CA TYR A 172 1.50 -0.85 -9.21
C TYR A 172 0.39 -1.75 -9.76
N GLY A 173 0.69 -3.06 -9.76
CA GLY A 173 -0.28 -4.13 -9.57
C GLY A 173 0.11 -4.85 -8.28
N GLY A 174 -0.85 -5.37 -7.52
CA GLY A 174 -0.55 -6.14 -6.32
C GLY A 174 0.29 -7.38 -6.68
N ASP A 175 1.59 -7.27 -6.50
CA ASP A 175 2.60 -8.32 -6.59
C ASP A 175 3.89 -7.72 -6.01
N ARG A 176 4.14 -7.91 -4.71
CA ARG A 176 5.48 -7.77 -4.12
C ARG A 176 5.90 -9.11 -3.51
N GLY A 177 6.46 -9.95 -4.37
CA GLY A 177 7.41 -11.02 -4.08
C GLY A 177 8.59 -10.85 -5.04
N GLY A 178 9.82 -10.72 -4.52
CA GLY A 178 10.97 -10.17 -5.24
C GLY A 178 11.63 -11.07 -6.31
N GLY A 179 12.35 -10.41 -7.23
CA GLY A 179 13.68 -10.82 -7.74
C GLY A 179 14.61 -9.65 -7.42
N TYR A 180 15.89 -9.78 -7.07
CA TYR A 180 16.99 -10.31 -7.87
C TYR A 180 18.21 -10.61 -6.96
N ASP A 181 18.96 -11.69 -7.21
CA ASP A 181 20.43 -11.63 -7.23
C ASP A 181 21.01 -12.84 -8.00
N GLY A 182 22.22 -12.64 -8.52
CA GLY A 182 23.03 -13.61 -9.26
C GLY A 182 24.27 -12.94 -9.86
N ARG A 183 25.30 -12.73 -9.01
CA ARG A 183 26.65 -12.26 -9.35
C ARG A 183 27.32 -13.11 -10.45
N LEU A 184 28.16 -12.48 -11.27
CA LEU A 184 29.47 -13.03 -11.66
C LEU A 184 30.47 -11.88 -11.88
N GLN A 185 31.69 -12.11 -11.41
CA GLN A 185 32.88 -11.26 -11.51
C GLN A 185 33.30 -11.11 -12.97
N THR A 186 33.79 -9.93 -13.37
CA THR A 186 35.09 -9.77 -14.04
C THR A 186 35.56 -8.32 -13.92
N SER A 187 36.86 -8.18 -13.67
CA SER A 187 37.60 -6.93 -13.61
C SER A 187 37.73 -6.28 -14.99
N ARG A 188 37.78 -4.94 -14.98
CA ARG A 188 38.50 -4.01 -15.89
C ARG A 188 38.90 -4.53 -17.28
N VAL A 189 38.48 -3.86 -18.36
CA VAL A 189 39.37 -3.19 -19.36
C VAL A 189 38.55 -2.14 -20.13
N TYR A 190 39.25 -1.06 -20.47
CA TYR A 190 38.88 0.15 -21.20
C TYR A 190 38.32 -0.04 -22.62
N ARG A 191 37.67 1.04 -23.08
CA ARG A 191 37.33 1.43 -24.47
C ARG A 191 38.34 0.98 -25.54
N GLY A 192 37.81 0.59 -26.69
CA GLY A 192 38.51 0.57 -27.98
C GLY A 192 37.53 0.42 -29.15
N HIS A 193 37.48 1.45 -29.99
CA HIS A 193 36.67 1.71 -31.19
C HIS A 193 36.45 0.60 -32.24
N GLY A 194 35.35 0.78 -33.00
CA GLY A 194 35.19 0.43 -34.43
C GLY A 194 34.82 -1.03 -34.68
N GLY A 195 33.89 -1.42 -35.56
CA GLY A 195 33.31 -0.76 -36.72
C GLY A 195 33.14 -1.86 -37.78
N TYR A 196 31.92 -2.02 -38.29
CA TYR A 196 31.52 -2.65 -39.56
C TYR A 196 31.96 -4.09 -39.90
N GLY A 197 30.97 -4.85 -40.38
CA GLY A 197 31.17 -5.72 -41.54
C GLY A 197 30.81 -7.19 -41.35
N GLY A 198 29.67 -7.57 -41.93
CA GLY A 198 29.71 -8.51 -43.05
C GLY A 198 29.70 -10.00 -42.75
N ASP A 199 28.53 -10.58 -43.05
CA ASP A 199 28.35 -11.77 -43.88
C ASP A 199 28.76 -13.18 -43.38
N ARG A 200 27.74 -14.06 -43.50
CA ARG A 200 27.77 -15.46 -43.98
C ARG A 200 28.63 -16.44 -43.17
N GLY A 201 28.12 -17.57 -42.70
CA GLY A 201 27.05 -18.40 -43.24
C GLY A 201 27.55 -19.85 -43.17
N GLY A 202 26.63 -20.78 -42.91
CA GLY A 202 26.78 -22.19 -43.26
C GLY A 202 27.52 -23.10 -42.27
N GLY A 203 26.75 -24.01 -41.67
CA GLY A 203 26.82 -25.40 -42.13
C GLY A 203 27.64 -26.40 -41.31
N TYR A 204 26.87 -27.32 -40.70
CA TYR A 204 27.07 -28.78 -40.64
C TYR A 204 28.21 -29.41 -39.81
N ASP A 205 27.74 -30.16 -38.82
CA ASP A 205 28.04 -31.57 -38.54
C ASP A 205 29.49 -32.08 -38.57
N GLY A 206 29.94 -32.47 -37.38
CA GLY A 206 29.84 -33.89 -37.03
C GLY A 206 31.13 -34.71 -37.01
N ARG A 207 31.20 -35.53 -35.94
CA ARG A 207 32.00 -36.77 -35.80
C ARG A 207 33.52 -36.54 -35.62
N ARG A 208 34.28 -37.35 -34.88
CA ARG A 208 34.05 -38.60 -34.13
C ARG A 208 35.33 -38.87 -33.31
N ASP A 209 35.13 -39.54 -32.18
CA ASP A 209 35.93 -40.67 -31.67
C ASP A 209 37.41 -40.49 -31.29
N SER A 210 37.75 -40.78 -30.02
CA SER A 210 38.18 -42.15 -29.62
C SER A 210 39.00 -42.14 -28.32
N TYR A 211 38.48 -42.92 -27.36
CA TYR A 211 39.14 -43.89 -26.49
C TYR A 211 40.50 -43.61 -25.81
N GLY A 212 40.48 -43.82 -24.50
CA GLY A 212 41.27 -44.91 -23.91
C GLY A 212 42.16 -44.51 -22.74
N GLY A 213 42.00 -45.19 -21.60
CA GLY A 213 43.06 -45.25 -20.58
C GLY A 213 42.60 -45.21 -19.13
N HIS A 214 42.11 -46.37 -18.64
CA HIS A 214 42.19 -46.84 -17.25
C HIS A 214 43.57 -46.56 -16.60
N ARG A 215 43.79 -46.47 -15.27
CA ARG A 215 43.24 -47.20 -14.11
C ARG A 215 43.85 -46.58 -12.82
N GLU A 216 43.12 -46.70 -11.69
CA GLU A 216 43.57 -47.13 -10.32
C GLU A 216 44.92 -46.61 -9.75
N SER A 217 45.13 -46.23 -8.48
CA SER A 217 44.41 -46.37 -7.22
C SER A 217 45.17 -45.68 -6.05
N TYR A 218 44.50 -45.59 -4.90
CA TYR A 218 44.98 -45.47 -3.50
C TYR A 218 45.82 -44.26 -3.04
N GLY A 219 45.18 -43.45 -2.18
CA GLY A 219 45.51 -43.44 -0.74
C GLY A 219 46.56 -42.45 -0.22
N GLY A 220 46.24 -41.79 0.90
CA GLY A 220 47.25 -41.38 1.88
C GLY A 220 47.22 -39.91 2.31
N ASN A 221 46.56 -39.66 3.45
CA ASN A 221 46.71 -38.48 4.30
C ASN A 221 48.18 -38.27 4.74
N ARG A 222 48.61 -37.01 4.87
CA ARG A 222 49.07 -36.42 6.16
C ARG A 222 49.59 -34.98 6.02
N ASP A 223 49.01 -34.12 6.84
CA ASP A 223 49.61 -33.12 7.75
C ASP A 223 51.05 -32.61 7.50
N GLY A 224 51.23 -31.29 7.65
CA GLY A 224 52.56 -30.72 7.90
C GLY A 224 52.63 -29.20 7.87
N HIS A 225 52.74 -28.60 9.05
CA HIS A 225 52.81 -27.16 9.34
C HIS A 225 54.24 -26.60 9.28
N ARG A 226 54.35 -25.25 9.13
CA ARG A 226 55.51 -24.35 9.38
C ARG A 226 56.68 -24.48 8.38
N GLY A 227 57.43 -23.45 8.01
CA GLY A 227 57.54 -22.04 8.40
C GLY A 227 58.83 -21.46 7.78
N ASP A 228 58.92 -20.13 7.74
CA ASP A 228 60.12 -19.29 7.77
C ASP A 228 61.25 -19.37 6.71
N ARG A 229 61.42 -18.20 6.05
CA ARG A 229 62.66 -17.39 5.93
C ARG A 229 63.68 -17.57 4.78
N TYR A 230 63.76 -16.47 4.02
CA TYR A 230 64.95 -15.67 3.63
C TYR A 230 65.93 -16.09 2.51
N ARG A 231 66.31 -15.03 1.75
CA ARG A 231 67.55 -14.74 1.00
C ARG A 231 67.67 -15.36 -0.40
N TYR A 232 68.31 -14.74 -1.40
CA TYR A 232 68.73 -13.38 -1.82
C TYR A 232 69.44 -13.61 -3.18
N ARG A 233 69.76 -12.53 -3.92
CA ARG A 233 70.65 -12.42 -5.13
C ARG A 233 69.98 -12.66 -6.49
N ASP A 234 69.81 -11.62 -7.31
CA ASP A 234 70.80 -10.82 -8.10
C ASP A 234 71.10 -11.48 -9.44
N ASP A 235 70.79 -10.83 -10.58
CA ASP A 235 71.77 -9.98 -11.27
C ASP A 235 71.25 -9.38 -12.61
N ARG A 236 71.68 -8.12 -12.87
CA ARG A 236 72.04 -7.47 -14.18
C ARG A 236 70.95 -6.80 -15.03
N ARG A 237 71.00 -5.45 -15.14
CA ARG A 237 71.67 -4.57 -16.16
C ARG A 237 70.65 -4.15 -17.24
N ASP A 238 70.60 -2.96 -17.83
CA ASP A 238 71.34 -1.69 -17.79
C ASP A 238 70.35 -0.64 -18.38
N ASP A 239 70.45 0.62 -17.94
CA ASP A 239 70.49 1.85 -18.77
C ASP A 239 69.89 3.11 -18.07
N ARG A 240 70.85 3.93 -17.60
CA ARG A 240 71.04 5.36 -17.89
C ARG A 240 70.14 6.44 -17.27
N ARG A 241 70.83 7.18 -16.36
CA ARG A 241 70.96 8.65 -16.18
C ARG A 241 69.79 9.38 -15.50
N ASP A 242 69.95 9.83 -14.25
CA ASP A 242 70.68 11.05 -13.78
C ASP A 242 70.01 12.34 -14.32
N ASP A 243 69.76 13.42 -13.59
CA ASP A 243 70.11 13.81 -12.23
C ASP A 243 69.29 15.07 -11.82
N ARG A 244 69.05 15.19 -10.51
CA ARG A 244 69.22 16.35 -9.62
C ARG A 244 69.03 17.81 -10.12
N ARG A 245 68.20 18.50 -9.30
CA ARG A 245 68.45 19.75 -8.53
C ARG A 245 68.59 21.10 -9.23
N ASP A 246 68.29 22.12 -8.42
CA ASP A 246 68.74 23.53 -8.48
C ASP A 246 68.02 24.37 -9.57
N ASP A 247 67.65 25.64 -9.41
CA ASP A 247 67.74 26.66 -8.37
C ASP A 247 67.00 27.89 -8.94
N ARG A 248 66.77 28.92 -8.11
CA ARG A 248 66.79 30.37 -8.48
C ARG A 248 65.59 31.07 -9.16
N ARG A 249 65.08 32.02 -8.36
CA ARG A 249 65.08 33.50 -8.54
C ARG A 249 64.15 34.16 -9.56
N ASN A 250 63.45 35.18 -9.00
CA ASN A 250 63.25 36.55 -9.49
C ASN A 250 62.48 36.72 -10.82
N ASP A 251 61.68 37.74 -11.07
CA ASP A 251 61.35 38.99 -10.38
C ASP A 251 60.24 39.65 -11.21
N ARG A 252 59.52 40.60 -10.58
CA ARG A 252 58.90 41.81 -11.17
C ARG A 252 57.59 41.65 -11.94
N ARG A 253 56.47 42.15 -11.38
CA ARG A 253 55.97 43.56 -11.30
C ARG A 253 55.01 43.81 -12.47
N ASP A 254 53.80 44.34 -12.31
CA ASP A 254 53.39 45.60 -11.66
C ASP A 254 51.89 45.52 -11.27
N ASP A 255 51.52 45.91 -10.03
CA ASP A 255 50.89 47.20 -9.63
C ASP A 255 49.44 47.39 -10.15
N ARG A 256 48.42 47.87 -9.43
CA ARG A 256 48.19 48.45 -8.09
C ARG A 256 46.67 48.63 -7.94
N ARG A 257 46.15 48.53 -6.71
CA ARG A 257 45.36 49.56 -5.99
C ARG A 257 44.65 48.98 -4.75
N ASP A 258 45.33 49.12 -3.62
CA ASP A 258 44.88 49.75 -2.36
C ASP A 258 43.64 50.66 -2.51
N ASP A 259 42.78 50.92 -1.52
CA ASP A 259 42.84 50.86 -0.06
C ASP A 259 41.41 51.14 0.43
N ARG A 260 40.97 50.57 1.56
CA ARG A 260 40.44 51.35 2.70
C ARG A 260 40.02 50.48 3.88
N ARG A 261 40.63 50.89 5.00
CA ARG A 261 40.59 50.46 6.39
C ARG A 261 39.23 50.58 7.10
N ASP A 262 39.08 49.64 8.04
CA ASP A 262 38.71 49.77 9.46
C ASP A 262 37.35 50.29 9.96
N ASP A 263 36.97 49.64 11.06
CA ASP A 263 36.10 50.06 12.17
C ASP A 263 34.57 49.98 12.03
N ARG A 264 33.98 48.92 12.60
CA ARG A 264 33.29 48.98 13.93
C ARG A 264 32.60 47.67 14.27
N GLY A 265 32.90 47.19 15.49
CA GLY A 265 32.23 46.06 16.13
C GLY A 265 30.80 46.37 16.61
N GLU A 266 30.18 45.28 17.05
CA GLU A 266 29.03 45.21 17.97
C GLU A 266 27.69 45.81 17.54
N SER A 267 26.84 44.95 16.95
CA SER A 267 25.45 44.69 17.41
C SER A 267 24.67 43.90 16.34
N ARG A 268 24.88 42.58 16.26
CA ARG A 268 24.02 41.70 15.46
C ARG A 268 23.81 40.35 16.14
N ARG A 269 23.20 40.36 17.32
CA ARG A 269 22.64 39.14 17.94
C ARG A 269 21.16 39.20 18.33
N ASP A 270 20.44 40.30 18.04
CA ASP A 270 19.00 40.43 18.35
C ASP A 270 18.12 40.84 17.15
N ARG A 271 18.44 40.38 15.93
CA ARG A 271 17.59 40.58 14.74
C ARG A 271 17.48 39.34 13.84
N GLN A 272 17.28 38.16 14.42
CA GLN A 272 17.00 36.94 13.63
C GLN A 272 15.77 36.14 14.07
N ASN A 273 14.98 36.63 15.03
CA ASN A 273 13.78 35.93 15.48
C ASN A 273 12.43 36.60 15.13
N ASP A 274 12.42 37.76 14.48
CA ASP A 274 11.17 38.45 14.09
C ASP A 274 10.85 38.44 12.58
N ASP A 275 11.71 37.83 11.75
CA ASP A 275 11.56 37.87 10.28
C ASP A 275 10.82 36.66 9.67
N ARG A 276 10.24 35.75 10.46
CA ARG A 276 9.54 34.56 9.95
C ARG A 276 8.01 34.64 9.95
N THR A 277 7.43 35.72 10.46
CA THR A 277 5.97 35.94 10.47
C THR A 277 5.52 37.10 9.55
N ARG A 278 6.43 37.72 8.80
CA ARG A 278 6.11 38.76 7.81
C ARG A 278 6.94 38.63 6.52
N SER A 279 6.78 37.52 5.80
CA SER A 279 7.08 37.51 4.35
C SER A 279 5.77 37.41 3.57
N ARG A 280 5.42 38.51 2.91
CA ARG A 280 4.31 38.63 1.95
C ARG A 280 4.43 37.54 0.89
N HIS A 281 3.31 36.90 0.54
CA HIS A 281 3.15 35.95 -0.56
C HIS A 281 3.89 36.39 -1.83
N GLU A 282 5.14 35.95 -1.95
CA GLU A 282 5.95 36.10 -3.16
C GLU A 282 5.33 35.19 -4.23
N ILE A 283 5.24 35.70 -5.46
CA ILE A 283 4.65 34.96 -6.59
C ILE A 283 5.46 33.67 -6.79
N ASP A 284 4.84 32.52 -6.51
CA ASP A 284 5.52 31.22 -6.55
C ASP A 284 5.40 30.50 -7.91
N TYR A 285 4.83 31.17 -8.92
CA TYR A 285 4.60 30.69 -10.28
C TYR A 285 5.37 31.51 -11.34
N ASP A 286 5.78 30.86 -12.43
CA ASP A 286 6.44 31.53 -13.57
C ASP A 286 5.39 32.25 -14.43
N THR A 287 5.46 33.58 -14.46
CA THR A 287 4.51 34.43 -15.18
C THR A 287 4.50 34.15 -16.69
N GLU A 288 5.65 33.90 -17.31
CA GLU A 288 5.70 33.64 -18.77
C GLU A 288 5.16 32.25 -19.11
N ALA A 289 5.39 31.27 -18.24
CA ALA A 289 4.78 29.95 -18.37
C ALA A 289 3.25 30.00 -18.27
N ILE A 290 2.71 30.79 -17.33
CA ILE A 290 1.26 30.98 -17.19
C ILE A 290 0.65 31.74 -18.38
N LYS A 291 1.33 32.77 -18.92
CA LYS A 291 0.88 33.44 -20.17
C LYS A 291 0.83 32.48 -21.35
N LYS A 292 1.82 31.59 -21.47
CA LYS A 292 1.81 30.55 -22.51
C LYS A 292 0.63 29.61 -22.32
N LEU A 293 0.35 29.20 -21.08
CA LEU A 293 -0.78 28.34 -20.74
C LEU A 293 -2.13 28.98 -21.06
N GLU A 294 -2.25 30.29 -20.81
CA GLU A 294 -3.44 31.07 -21.16
C GLU A 294 -3.69 31.08 -22.68
N ARG A 295 -2.65 31.33 -23.50
CA ARG A 295 -2.75 31.21 -24.96
C ARG A 295 -3.11 29.80 -25.42
N GLU A 296 -2.54 28.77 -24.78
CA GLU A 296 -2.87 27.37 -25.06
C GLU A 296 -4.33 27.02 -24.76
N PHE A 297 -4.90 27.62 -23.72
CA PHE A 297 -6.30 27.49 -23.40
C PHE A 297 -7.19 28.18 -24.46
N GLU A 298 -6.84 29.42 -24.84
CA GLU A 298 -7.56 30.18 -25.88
C GLU A 298 -7.54 29.48 -27.25
N GLU A 299 -6.41 28.89 -27.63
CA GLU A 299 -6.25 28.14 -28.86
C GLU A 299 -6.89 26.73 -28.83
N GLY A 300 -7.53 26.35 -27.71
CA GLY A 300 -8.19 25.04 -27.55
C GLY A 300 -7.21 23.85 -27.45
N ARG A 301 -5.92 24.10 -27.21
CA ARG A 301 -4.90 23.06 -27.02
C ARG A 301 -5.08 22.33 -25.68
N ILE A 302 -5.64 23.00 -24.67
CA ILE A 302 -6.09 22.37 -23.43
C ILE A 302 -7.46 21.74 -23.67
N THR A 303 -7.47 20.44 -23.95
CA THR A 303 -8.72 19.71 -24.23
C THR A 303 -9.64 19.65 -23.01
N LYS A 304 -10.94 19.55 -23.24
CA LYS A 304 -11.95 19.33 -22.18
C LYS A 304 -11.63 18.11 -21.31
N THR A 305 -11.17 17.02 -21.91
CA THR A 305 -10.74 15.81 -21.18
C THR A 305 -9.58 16.10 -20.21
N MET A 306 -8.63 16.95 -20.62
CA MET A 306 -7.52 17.37 -19.75
C MET A 306 -8.02 18.19 -18.55
N LEU A 307 -8.94 19.14 -18.78
CA LEU A 307 -9.57 19.92 -17.70
C LEU A 307 -10.36 19.03 -16.73
N GLU A 308 -11.09 18.04 -17.25
CA GLU A 308 -11.81 17.07 -16.42
C GLU A 308 -10.85 16.24 -15.53
N ASN A 309 -9.69 15.84 -16.07
CA ASN A 309 -8.66 15.12 -15.31
C ASN A 309 -8.08 15.98 -14.18
N ILE A 310 -7.76 17.25 -14.46
CA ILE A 310 -7.23 18.19 -13.47
C ILE A 310 -8.31 18.54 -12.44
N SER A 311 -9.55 18.72 -12.87
CA SER A 311 -10.69 18.94 -11.98
C SER A 311 -10.87 17.77 -11.01
N ARG A 312 -10.64 16.51 -11.42
CA ARG A 312 -10.66 15.35 -10.52
C ARG A 312 -9.54 15.40 -9.47
N ALA A 313 -8.36 15.88 -9.85
CA ALA A 313 -7.24 16.05 -8.92
C ALA A 313 -7.55 17.12 -7.86
N LEU A 314 -8.02 18.30 -8.29
CA LEU A 314 -8.34 19.45 -7.43
C LEU A 314 -9.57 19.27 -6.55
N LYS A 315 -10.57 18.48 -7.00
CA LYS A 315 -11.84 18.33 -6.28
C LYS A 315 -11.62 17.90 -4.83
N GLY A 316 -12.17 18.68 -3.89
CA GLY A 316 -12.06 18.45 -2.46
C GLY A 316 -10.85 19.08 -1.78
N LEU A 317 -9.96 19.77 -2.51
CA LEU A 317 -8.89 20.57 -1.91
C LEU A 317 -9.45 21.83 -1.27
N GLU A 318 -8.91 22.18 -0.11
CA GLU A 318 -9.14 23.45 0.56
C GLU A 318 -8.12 24.49 0.04
N CYS A 319 -8.60 25.65 -0.37
CA CYS A 319 -7.78 26.80 -0.72
C CYS A 319 -8.36 28.06 -0.08
N TYR A 320 -7.53 29.09 0.08
CA TYR A 320 -7.99 30.38 0.60
C TYR A 320 -7.68 31.50 -0.41
N PRO A 321 -8.53 32.54 -0.45
CA PRO A 321 -8.32 33.69 -1.30
C PRO A 321 -7.20 34.59 -0.75
N THR A 322 -6.25 34.98 -1.59
CA THR A 322 -5.11 35.85 -1.19
C THR A 322 -5.42 37.34 -1.33
N HIS A 323 -6.51 37.70 -2.02
CA HIS A 323 -6.90 39.10 -2.23
C HIS A 323 -7.62 39.74 -1.02
N LEU A 324 -8.05 38.94 -0.04
CA LEU A 324 -8.73 39.42 1.17
C LEU A 324 -7.72 39.64 2.31
N LYS A 325 -7.91 40.70 3.11
CA LYS A 325 -7.11 41.01 4.31
C LYS A 325 -7.92 40.75 5.60
N ASP A 326 -7.26 40.60 6.75
CA ASP A 326 -7.81 40.40 8.11
C ASP A 326 -8.62 39.10 8.33
N VAL A 327 -9.50 39.02 9.35
CA VAL A 327 -10.34 37.83 9.69
C VAL A 327 -11.16 37.31 8.49
N LYS A 328 -11.36 38.13 7.46
CA LYS A 328 -11.97 37.76 6.17
C LYS A 328 -11.04 36.94 5.26
N ALA A 329 -9.72 37.07 5.39
CA ALA A 329 -8.67 36.32 4.68
C ALA A 329 -8.61 34.83 5.07
N ASN A 330 -9.04 34.49 6.28
CA ASN A 330 -9.02 33.12 6.81
C ASN A 330 -10.15 32.21 6.29
N ARG A 331 -10.95 32.66 5.33
CA ARG A 331 -12.04 31.85 4.78
C ARG A 331 -11.52 30.92 3.68
N GLY A 332 -10.92 29.81 4.11
CA GLY A 332 -10.72 28.66 3.22
C GLY A 332 -12.06 28.16 2.68
N PHE A 333 -12.08 27.77 1.41
CA PHE A 333 -13.21 27.10 0.79
C PHE A 333 -12.73 25.83 0.09
N THR A 334 -13.66 24.93 -0.20
CA THR A 334 -13.34 23.67 -0.87
C THR A 334 -13.64 23.72 -2.36
N VAL A 335 -12.68 23.27 -3.17
CA VAL A 335 -12.78 23.23 -4.63
C VAL A 335 -13.78 22.14 -5.06
N HIS A 336 -14.76 22.54 -5.86
CA HIS A 336 -15.75 21.65 -6.48
C HIS A 336 -15.27 21.14 -7.84
N SER A 337 -14.91 22.06 -8.73
CA SER A 337 -14.48 21.76 -10.10
C SER A 337 -13.70 22.91 -10.73
N ILE A 338 -13.21 22.68 -11.95
CA ILE A 338 -12.76 23.73 -12.88
C ILE A 338 -13.88 23.92 -13.92
N VAL A 339 -14.19 25.16 -14.28
CA VAL A 339 -15.09 25.46 -15.40
C VAL A 339 -14.30 25.84 -16.65
N ASP A 340 -14.76 25.35 -17.80
CA ASP A 340 -14.23 25.65 -19.13
C ASP A 340 -14.75 27.02 -19.64
N GLN A 341 -14.65 28.03 -18.78
CA GLN A 341 -15.02 29.41 -19.08
C GLN A 341 -14.09 30.35 -18.31
N SER A 342 -13.82 31.51 -18.91
CA SER A 342 -12.88 32.50 -18.38
C SER A 342 -13.55 33.57 -17.51
N ALA A 343 -12.74 34.38 -16.83
CA ALA A 343 -13.24 35.50 -16.02
C ALA A 343 -13.99 36.57 -16.83
N ILE A 344 -13.73 36.63 -18.14
CA ILE A 344 -14.37 37.57 -19.08
C ILE A 344 -15.78 37.11 -19.45
N ASN A 345 -15.99 35.80 -19.55
CA ASN A 345 -17.20 35.24 -20.13
C ASN A 345 -18.21 34.78 -19.06
N VAL A 346 -17.75 34.32 -17.90
CA VAL A 346 -18.65 33.89 -16.81
C VAL A 346 -19.31 35.11 -16.16
N LYS A 347 -20.65 35.11 -16.14
CA LYS A 347 -21.49 36.09 -15.44
C LYS A 347 -22.20 35.46 -14.24
N PHE A 348 -22.46 36.28 -13.23
CA PHE A 348 -23.30 35.93 -12.09
C PHE A 348 -24.13 37.13 -11.64
N ASP A 349 -25.22 36.85 -10.92
CA ASP A 349 -26.12 37.89 -10.41
C ASP A 349 -25.51 38.53 -9.17
N ARG A 350 -25.40 39.86 -9.20
CA ARG A 350 -24.97 40.68 -8.07
C ARG A 350 -26.12 41.58 -7.66
N GLU A 351 -26.49 41.49 -6.39
CA GLU A 351 -27.41 42.44 -5.79
C GLU A 351 -26.72 43.79 -5.55
N VAL A 352 -27.32 44.86 -6.09
CA VAL A 352 -26.92 46.25 -5.86
C VAL A 352 -28.21 47.03 -5.58
N ASN A 353 -28.31 47.61 -4.38
CA ASN A 353 -29.47 48.41 -3.95
C ASN A 353 -30.83 47.68 -4.10
N GLY A 354 -30.86 46.37 -3.83
CA GLY A 354 -32.08 45.55 -3.93
C GLY A 354 -32.46 45.09 -5.34
N ALA A 355 -31.66 45.42 -6.37
CA ALA A 355 -31.82 44.92 -7.74
C ALA A 355 -30.67 43.97 -8.12
N PHE A 356 -30.98 42.91 -8.85
CA PHE A 356 -29.99 41.94 -9.34
C PHE A 356 -29.50 42.34 -10.73
N ASN A 357 -28.19 42.60 -10.86
CA ASN A 357 -27.53 42.89 -12.12
C ASN A 357 -26.51 41.80 -12.46
N GLN A 358 -26.43 41.41 -13.74
CA GLN A 358 -25.40 40.48 -14.18
C GLN A 358 -24.05 41.19 -14.34
N ILE A 359 -23.01 40.62 -13.74
CA ILE A 359 -21.64 41.12 -13.83
C ILE A 359 -20.68 39.98 -14.15
N THR A 360 -19.62 40.25 -14.92
CA THR A 360 -18.57 39.26 -15.17
C THR A 360 -17.67 39.10 -13.94
N VAL A 361 -17.02 37.95 -13.80
CA VAL A 361 -16.04 37.74 -12.71
C VAL A 361 -14.92 38.77 -12.77
N ARG A 362 -14.40 39.09 -13.97
CA ARG A 362 -13.38 40.14 -14.18
C ARG A 362 -13.85 41.49 -13.66
N ASP A 363 -15.03 41.94 -14.10
CA ASP A 363 -15.52 43.28 -13.77
C ASP A 363 -15.88 43.40 -12.29
N TYR A 364 -16.37 42.31 -11.68
CA TYR A 364 -16.60 42.27 -10.24
C TYR A 364 -15.31 42.44 -9.42
N TYR A 365 -14.21 41.78 -9.81
CA TYR A 365 -12.94 41.92 -9.10
C TYR A 365 -12.36 43.35 -9.25
N LEU A 366 -12.57 43.97 -10.41
CA LEU A 366 -12.18 45.36 -10.64
C LEU A 366 -13.04 46.33 -9.83
N ASP A 367 -14.36 46.22 -9.88
CA ASP A 367 -15.30 47.14 -9.20
C ASP A 367 -15.25 47.00 -7.67
N LYS A 368 -15.28 45.77 -7.15
CA LYS A 368 -15.36 45.55 -5.70
C LYS A 368 -14.01 45.64 -4.98
N TYR A 369 -12.94 45.19 -5.63
CA TYR A 369 -11.62 45.07 -5.00
C TYR A 369 -10.56 45.98 -5.62
N GLY A 370 -10.85 46.66 -6.74
CA GLY A 370 -9.85 47.45 -7.47
C GLY A 370 -8.78 46.60 -8.15
N LEU A 371 -9.04 45.31 -8.38
CA LEU A 371 -8.03 44.35 -8.88
C LEU A 371 -8.21 44.07 -10.37
N LYS A 372 -7.20 44.41 -11.17
CA LYS A 372 -7.11 44.03 -12.57
C LYS A 372 -6.49 42.64 -12.70
N LEU A 373 -7.24 41.70 -13.27
CA LEU A 373 -6.75 40.33 -13.48
C LEU A 373 -5.57 40.31 -14.46
N LYS A 374 -4.51 39.56 -14.14
CA LYS A 374 -3.34 39.36 -15.02
C LYS A 374 -3.61 38.31 -16.07
N PHE A 375 -4.38 37.27 -15.71
CA PHE A 375 -4.70 36.13 -16.57
C PHE A 375 -6.23 35.93 -16.66
N PRO A 376 -6.97 36.86 -17.28
CA PRO A 376 -8.42 36.84 -17.30
C PRO A 376 -9.01 35.73 -18.18
N ASN A 377 -8.24 35.16 -19.10
CA ASN A 377 -8.68 34.15 -20.07
C ASN A 377 -8.53 32.72 -19.55
N LEU A 378 -7.78 32.50 -18.46
CA LEU A 378 -7.68 31.20 -17.82
C LEU A 378 -9.03 30.72 -17.26
N PRO A 379 -9.21 29.38 -17.16
CA PRO A 379 -10.39 28.80 -16.55
C PRO A 379 -10.51 29.16 -15.06
N LEU A 380 -11.74 29.12 -14.55
CA LEU A 380 -12.05 29.49 -13.17
C LEU A 380 -12.19 28.28 -12.25
N ILE A 381 -11.80 28.46 -10.97
CA ILE A 381 -12.10 27.50 -9.91
C ILE A 381 -13.53 27.73 -9.43
N VAL A 382 -14.28 26.64 -9.27
CA VAL A 382 -15.64 26.68 -8.75
C VAL A 382 -15.67 26.10 -7.35
N SER A 383 -16.35 26.79 -6.43
CA SER A 383 -16.80 26.22 -5.16
C SER A 383 -18.32 26.20 -5.13
N LYS A 384 -18.89 25.07 -4.72
CA LYS A 384 -20.33 24.90 -4.60
C LYS A 384 -20.73 25.09 -3.14
N ARG A 385 -21.65 26.03 -2.88
CA ARG A 385 -22.25 26.23 -1.56
C ARG A 385 -23.77 26.09 -1.69
N MET A 386 -24.31 25.03 -1.10
CA MET A 386 -25.72 24.64 -1.28
C MET A 386 -26.09 24.52 -2.77
N LYS A 387 -26.96 25.40 -3.30
CA LYS A 387 -27.37 25.43 -4.72
C LYS A 387 -26.57 26.43 -5.57
N GLU A 388 -25.72 27.25 -4.95
CA GLU A 388 -25.01 28.33 -5.65
C GLU A 388 -23.58 27.91 -6.04
N MET A 389 -23.16 28.39 -7.21
CA MET A 389 -21.80 28.23 -7.73
C MET A 389 -21.04 29.53 -7.55
N ASN A 390 -19.93 29.48 -6.83
CA ASN A 390 -19.03 30.61 -6.63
C ASN A 390 -17.79 30.44 -7.51
N PHE A 391 -17.45 31.48 -8.26
CA PHE A 391 -16.37 31.48 -9.24
C PHE A 391 -15.16 32.27 -8.74
N TYR A 392 -13.97 31.68 -8.87
CA TYR A 392 -12.74 32.24 -8.34
C TYR A 392 -11.61 32.22 -9.40
N PRO A 393 -11.00 33.37 -9.72
CA PRO A 393 -9.78 33.42 -10.52
C PRO A 393 -8.63 32.70 -9.83
N MET A 394 -7.90 31.85 -10.56
CA MET A 394 -6.78 31.07 -10.01
C MET A 394 -5.65 31.93 -9.44
N GLU A 395 -5.47 33.15 -9.97
CA GLU A 395 -4.39 34.06 -9.56
C GLU A 395 -4.46 34.53 -8.10
N TYR A 396 -5.65 34.48 -7.49
CA TYR A 396 -5.84 34.87 -6.08
C TYR A 396 -6.15 33.69 -5.17
N LEU A 397 -5.73 32.48 -5.52
CA LEU A 397 -5.98 31.28 -4.72
C LEU A 397 -4.69 30.61 -4.29
N PHE A 398 -4.64 30.22 -3.01
CA PHE A 398 -3.52 29.49 -2.44
C PHE A 398 -3.99 28.21 -1.75
N ILE A 399 -3.28 27.10 -1.99
CA ILE A 399 -3.64 25.79 -1.44
C ILE A 399 -3.24 25.72 0.02
N VAL A 400 -4.19 25.33 0.88
CA VAL A 400 -3.98 25.18 2.32
C VAL A 400 -2.92 24.09 2.57
N PRO A 401 -1.89 24.34 3.40
CA PRO A 401 -0.86 23.36 3.70
C PRO A 401 -1.41 22.12 4.44
N GLY A 402 -0.65 21.03 4.39
CA GLY A 402 -0.93 19.84 5.21
C GLY A 402 -2.07 18.96 4.72
N GLN A 403 -2.63 19.22 3.54
CA GLN A 403 -3.69 18.38 2.98
C GLN A 403 -3.15 17.04 2.46
N ARG A 404 -3.51 15.94 3.12
CA ARG A 404 -3.04 14.59 2.80
C ARG A 404 -3.61 14.08 1.47
N ILE A 405 -2.75 13.54 0.60
CA ILE A 405 -3.17 12.87 -0.64
C ILE A 405 -3.72 11.48 -0.30
N LYS A 406 -5.00 11.23 -0.64
CA LYS A 406 -5.61 9.91 -0.48
C LYS A 406 -4.97 8.89 -1.42
N GLN A 407 -4.87 7.63 -1.00
CA GLN A 407 -4.27 6.56 -1.79
C GLN A 407 -4.87 6.41 -3.21
N GLN A 408 -6.17 6.66 -3.35
CA GLN A 408 -6.91 6.60 -4.62
C GLN A 408 -6.52 7.71 -5.60
N LYS A 409 -5.94 8.81 -5.10
CA LYS A 409 -5.46 9.96 -5.88
C LYS A 409 -3.94 9.95 -6.07
N MET A 410 -3.23 8.96 -5.53
CA MET A 410 -1.78 8.85 -5.72
C MET A 410 -1.46 8.28 -7.10
N THR A 411 -0.60 8.97 -7.83
CA THR A 411 -0.02 8.49 -9.10
C THR A 411 0.99 7.36 -8.83
N PRO A 412 1.32 6.53 -9.83
CA PRO A 412 2.37 5.52 -9.73
C PRO A 412 3.69 6.10 -9.20
N ASP A 413 4.07 7.30 -9.63
CA ASP A 413 5.32 7.94 -9.21
C ASP A 413 5.30 8.32 -7.73
N ILE A 414 4.22 8.94 -7.24
CA ILE A 414 4.04 9.25 -5.82
C ILE A 414 4.18 7.97 -4.98
N GLN A 415 3.54 6.88 -5.42
CA GLN A 415 3.60 5.61 -4.71
C GLN A 415 5.05 5.06 -4.72
N GLN A 416 5.80 5.19 -5.83
CA GLN A 416 7.18 4.70 -5.97
C GLN A 416 8.13 5.41 -5.00
N HIS A 417 8.01 6.73 -4.87
CA HIS A 417 8.77 7.48 -3.88
C HIS A 417 8.45 7.02 -2.45
N MET A 418 7.16 6.82 -2.13
CA MET A 418 6.69 6.37 -0.81
C MET A 418 7.19 4.98 -0.40
N THR A 419 7.29 4.03 -1.34
CA THR A 419 7.46 2.60 -1.03
C THR A 419 8.78 1.99 -1.50
N GLY A 420 9.58 2.76 -2.24
CA GLY A 420 10.88 2.35 -2.75
C GLY A 420 11.98 3.21 -2.16
N GLN A 421 12.11 4.45 -2.65
CA GLN A 421 13.25 5.33 -2.35
C GLN A 421 13.33 5.73 -0.88
N ASN A 422 12.18 5.97 -0.24
CA ASN A 422 12.12 6.51 1.12
C ASN A 422 12.00 5.44 2.21
N SER A 423 12.07 4.15 1.86
CA SER A 423 11.93 3.07 2.84
C SER A 423 13.15 2.96 3.76
N SER A 424 12.96 3.13 5.07
CA SER A 424 14.03 3.02 6.05
C SER A 424 14.47 1.56 6.24
N LEU A 425 15.78 1.31 6.17
CA LEU A 425 16.38 0.03 6.56
C LEU A 425 16.40 -0.13 8.10
N PRO A 426 16.49 -1.35 8.65
CA PRO A 426 16.45 -1.63 10.09
C PRO A 426 17.31 -0.71 10.98
N ALA A 427 18.61 -0.57 10.69
CA ALA A 427 19.49 0.29 11.51
C ALA A 427 19.08 1.76 11.45
N GLN A 428 18.68 2.23 10.27
CA GLN A 428 18.19 3.59 10.07
C GLN A 428 16.84 3.81 10.79
N HIS A 429 15.96 2.81 10.79
CA HIS A 429 14.66 2.86 11.43
C HIS A 429 14.80 3.02 12.96
N ILE A 430 15.70 2.26 13.59
CA ILE A 430 16.00 2.40 15.03
C ILE A 430 16.48 3.83 15.34
N ARG A 431 17.46 4.35 14.59
CA ARG A 431 17.93 5.74 14.76
C ARG A 431 16.84 6.79 14.55
N GLN A 432 15.91 6.55 13.62
CA GLN A 432 14.78 7.44 13.41
C GLN A 432 13.82 7.42 14.61
N ASN A 433 13.55 6.24 15.17
CA ASN A 433 12.72 6.10 16.37
C ASN A 433 13.37 6.77 17.60
N GLU A 434 14.68 6.66 17.78
CA GLU A 434 15.40 7.38 18.84
C GLU A 434 15.25 8.90 18.70
N LYS A 435 15.36 9.43 17.47
CA LYS A 435 15.11 10.85 17.20
C LYS A 435 13.67 11.24 17.52
N ILE A 436 12.69 10.39 17.19
CA ILE A 436 11.28 10.66 17.51
C ILE A 436 11.06 10.73 19.02
N LEU A 437 11.60 9.78 19.78
CA LEU A 437 11.49 9.74 21.24
C LEU A 437 12.09 10.98 21.90
N ARG A 438 13.26 11.43 21.43
CA ARG A 438 13.96 12.59 21.98
C ARG A 438 13.38 13.92 21.51
N ASP A 439 13.24 14.11 20.21
CA ASP A 439 13.01 15.43 19.60
C ASP A 439 11.51 15.77 19.48
N HIS A 440 10.65 14.77 19.28
CA HIS A 440 9.20 14.97 19.11
C HIS A 440 8.40 14.66 20.38
N LEU A 441 8.66 13.51 21.02
CA LEU A 441 7.92 13.08 22.21
C LEU A 441 8.56 13.56 23.52
N LYS A 442 9.82 14.06 23.47
CA LYS A 442 10.58 14.58 24.62
C LYS A 442 10.58 13.62 25.81
N MET A 443 10.79 12.33 25.54
CA MET A 443 10.73 11.26 26.54
C MET A 443 11.94 11.23 27.49
N GLU A 444 13.05 11.87 27.12
CA GLU A 444 14.28 11.96 27.93
C GLU A 444 14.30 13.16 28.89
N GLY A 445 13.25 14.00 28.88
CA GLY A 445 13.12 15.18 29.74
C GLY A 445 12.53 16.38 28.99
N GLY A 446 11.98 17.34 29.74
CA GLY A 446 11.36 18.55 29.17
C GLY A 446 9.93 18.34 28.66
N ASN A 447 9.28 17.24 29.04
CA ASN A 447 7.87 16.98 28.80
C ASN A 447 7.08 17.12 30.11
N CYS A 448 6.54 18.32 30.35
CA CYS A 448 5.81 18.65 31.56
C CYS A 448 4.60 17.73 31.83
N TYR A 449 3.98 17.18 30.78
CA TYR A 449 2.85 16.26 30.90
C TYR A 449 3.28 14.90 31.48
N LEU A 450 4.43 14.37 31.04
CA LEU A 450 4.95 13.11 31.60
C LEU A 450 5.42 13.29 33.05
N ASP A 451 6.06 14.43 33.34
CA ASP A 451 6.52 14.76 34.69
C ASP A 451 5.34 14.87 35.68
N ALA A 452 4.24 15.51 35.27
CA ALA A 452 3.02 15.64 36.07
C ALA A 452 2.41 14.27 36.43
N PHE A 453 2.44 13.32 35.50
CA PHE A 453 1.92 11.96 35.70
C PHE A 453 2.98 10.96 36.20
N LYS A 454 4.21 11.43 36.47
CA LYS A 454 5.35 10.61 36.92
C LYS A 454 5.65 9.43 35.98
N ILE A 455 5.41 9.60 34.69
CA ILE A 455 5.71 8.60 33.65
C ILE A 455 7.16 8.80 33.23
N LYS A 456 7.95 7.71 33.28
CA LYS A 456 9.36 7.72 32.86
C LYS A 456 9.60 6.63 31.83
N LEU A 457 10.41 6.95 30.82
CA LEU A 457 10.89 5.95 29.86
C LEU A 457 11.96 5.09 30.55
N GLU A 458 11.75 3.78 30.56
CA GLU A 458 12.70 2.83 31.16
C GLU A 458 13.95 2.64 30.30
N SER A 459 13.76 2.45 28.99
CA SER A 459 14.84 2.32 28.02
C SER A 459 14.42 2.85 26.66
N LYS A 460 15.39 3.41 25.93
CA LYS A 460 15.24 3.77 24.51
C LYS A 460 15.60 2.63 23.56
N GLU A 461 16.25 1.58 24.06
CA GLU A 461 16.58 0.40 23.26
C GLU A 461 15.31 -0.39 22.95
N PRO A 462 15.21 -1.00 21.75
CA PRO A 462 14.16 -1.97 21.48
C PRO A 462 14.15 -3.10 22.51
N ILE A 463 12.95 -3.55 22.88
CA ILE A 463 12.76 -4.66 23.82
C ILE A 463 13.44 -5.92 23.25
N LYS A 464 14.34 -6.52 24.04
CA LYS A 464 15.05 -7.76 23.67
C LYS A 464 14.17 -8.96 24.00
N MET A 465 14.00 -9.85 23.02
CA MET A 465 13.16 -11.03 23.15
C MET A 465 13.79 -12.23 22.45
N SER A 466 13.54 -13.43 22.98
CA SER A 466 13.84 -14.68 22.29
C SER A 466 12.84 -14.93 21.17
N ALA A 467 13.35 -15.37 20.01
CA ALA A 467 12.54 -15.72 18.86
C ALA A 467 12.88 -17.14 18.40
N GLN A 468 11.89 -17.83 17.83
CA GLN A 468 12.07 -19.12 17.18
C GLN A 468 12.20 -18.92 15.67
N LEU A 469 13.11 -19.65 15.03
CA LEU A 469 13.18 -19.71 13.58
C LEU A 469 12.45 -20.97 13.10
N LEU A 470 11.28 -20.79 12.50
CA LEU A 470 10.47 -21.89 11.97
C LEU A 470 11.07 -22.45 10.69
N ALA A 471 11.01 -23.78 10.54
CA ALA A 471 11.42 -24.45 9.32
C ALA A 471 10.45 -24.12 8.16
N PRO A 472 10.93 -23.77 6.96
CA PRO A 472 10.08 -23.65 5.79
C PRO A 472 9.59 -25.03 5.34
N PRO A 473 8.41 -25.12 4.69
CA PRO A 473 7.89 -26.39 4.20
C PRO A 473 8.68 -26.91 3.00
N TYR A 474 8.49 -28.19 2.68
CA TYR A 474 8.93 -28.74 1.40
C TYR A 474 7.94 -28.38 0.29
N ILE A 475 8.46 -28.06 -0.89
CA ILE A 475 7.64 -27.67 -2.05
C ILE A 475 7.68 -28.77 -3.10
N LYS A 476 6.52 -29.35 -3.40
CA LYS A 476 6.42 -30.49 -4.31
C LYS A 476 5.97 -30.07 -5.70
N PHE A 477 6.81 -30.34 -6.69
CA PHE A 477 6.55 -30.24 -8.13
C PHE A 477 6.58 -31.64 -8.77
N LYS A 478 6.42 -31.71 -10.09
CA LYS A 478 6.77 -32.91 -10.89
C LYS A 478 8.14 -32.71 -11.57
N PRO A 479 9.04 -33.72 -11.58
CA PRO A 479 8.95 -35.05 -10.96
C PRO A 479 9.13 -35.03 -9.42
N SER A 480 8.75 -36.13 -8.78
CA SER A 480 8.24 -36.27 -7.40
C SER A 480 9.10 -35.83 -6.22
N GLN A 481 10.36 -35.43 -6.39
CA GLN A 481 11.19 -35.04 -5.24
C GLN A 481 10.84 -33.64 -4.74
N PRO A 482 10.49 -33.48 -3.46
CA PRO A 482 10.21 -32.17 -2.89
C PRO A 482 11.45 -31.29 -2.86
N ILE A 483 11.29 -30.03 -3.25
CA ILE A 483 12.32 -29.00 -3.16
C ILE A 483 12.47 -28.59 -1.70
N ARG A 484 13.69 -28.73 -1.19
CA ARG A 484 14.09 -28.28 0.15
C ARG A 484 14.57 -26.84 0.08
N LEU A 485 14.09 -26.00 0.99
CA LEU A 485 14.46 -24.59 1.05
C LEU A 485 15.56 -24.40 2.10
N GLU A 486 16.78 -24.16 1.64
CA GLU A 486 17.96 -23.95 2.50
C GLU A 486 18.50 -22.52 2.35
N GLY A 487 18.92 -21.92 3.47
CA GLY A 487 19.50 -20.56 3.51
C GLY A 487 18.58 -19.46 4.07
N LYS A 488 19.06 -18.21 4.02
CA LYS A 488 18.36 -17.02 4.54
C LYS A 488 17.14 -16.60 3.72
N GLY A 489 17.13 -16.93 2.43
CA GLY A 489 16.02 -16.68 1.52
C GLY A 489 15.19 -17.94 1.32
N VAL A 490 13.87 -17.79 1.27
CA VAL A 490 12.93 -18.93 1.14
C VAL A 490 12.26 -18.96 -0.24
N ARG A 491 13.00 -18.57 -1.29
CA ARG A 491 12.53 -18.60 -2.67
C ARG A 491 12.73 -20.00 -3.26
N PHE A 492 11.76 -20.49 -4.04
CA PHE A 492 11.80 -21.83 -4.60
C PHE A 492 12.70 -21.86 -5.84
N PRO A 493 13.78 -22.64 -5.87
CA PRO A 493 14.58 -22.84 -7.07
C PRO A 493 13.86 -23.81 -8.03
N THR A 494 13.50 -23.36 -9.23
CA THR A 494 12.95 -24.23 -10.28
C THR A 494 13.93 -24.35 -11.45
N ASN A 495 13.96 -25.51 -12.10
CA ASN A 495 14.78 -25.77 -13.29
C ASN A 495 13.89 -26.23 -14.47
N ASP A 496 14.49 -26.47 -15.64
CA ASP A 496 13.77 -26.83 -16.87
C ASP A 496 13.08 -28.20 -16.81
N ARG A 497 13.42 -29.04 -15.83
CA ARG A 497 12.78 -30.35 -15.61
C ARG A 497 11.58 -30.26 -14.65
N THR A 498 11.38 -29.10 -14.03
CA THR A 498 10.31 -28.88 -13.06
C THR A 498 9.02 -28.50 -13.80
N THR A 499 7.96 -29.27 -13.62
CA THR A 499 6.64 -29.06 -14.23
C THR A 499 5.56 -28.95 -13.17
N PHE A 500 4.41 -28.38 -13.56
CA PHE A 500 3.27 -28.23 -12.65
C PHE A 500 2.74 -29.58 -12.19
N VAL A 501 2.35 -29.67 -10.91
CA VAL A 501 1.81 -30.93 -10.36
C VAL A 501 0.52 -31.34 -11.06
N LYS A 502 -0.36 -30.37 -11.32
CA LYS A 502 -1.55 -30.52 -12.14
C LYS A 502 -1.51 -29.47 -13.25
N PRO A 503 -0.99 -29.80 -14.43
CA PRO A 503 -1.07 -28.91 -15.58
C PRO A 503 -2.52 -28.75 -16.03
N ALA A 504 -2.85 -27.57 -16.53
CA ALA A 504 -4.15 -27.25 -17.10
C ALA A 504 -4.35 -27.92 -18.47
N GLU A 505 -5.62 -28.03 -18.85
CA GLU A 505 -6.06 -28.49 -20.17
C GLU A 505 -6.76 -27.34 -20.88
N LEU A 506 -6.31 -27.03 -22.10
CA LEU A 506 -6.82 -25.91 -22.89
C LEU A 506 -7.62 -26.42 -24.08
N GLN A 507 -8.89 -26.03 -24.16
CA GLN A 507 -9.76 -26.29 -25.31
C GLN A 507 -9.58 -25.24 -26.39
N SER A 508 -9.56 -23.96 -26.03
CA SER A 508 -9.28 -22.87 -26.96
C SER A 508 -8.89 -21.58 -26.24
N LEU A 509 -8.21 -20.68 -26.96
CA LEU A 509 -7.82 -19.36 -26.49
C LEU A 509 -8.43 -18.27 -27.35
N LEU A 510 -8.74 -17.13 -26.72
CA LEU A 510 -9.06 -15.88 -27.41
C LEU A 510 -8.03 -14.82 -27.00
N ILE A 511 -7.27 -14.29 -27.94
CA ILE A 511 -6.37 -13.16 -27.74
C ILE A 511 -7.06 -11.88 -28.25
N ILE A 512 -7.27 -10.92 -27.36
CA ILE A 512 -7.79 -9.59 -27.67
C ILE A 512 -6.63 -8.60 -27.55
N SER A 513 -6.23 -8.00 -28.66
CA SER A 513 -5.27 -6.89 -28.66
C SER A 513 -6.01 -5.56 -28.59
N PHE A 514 -5.71 -4.78 -27.56
CA PHE A 514 -6.15 -3.39 -27.41
C PHE A 514 -5.10 -2.40 -27.93
N ASP A 515 -3.86 -2.86 -28.12
CA ASP A 515 -2.77 -2.07 -28.66
C ASP A 515 -2.74 -2.22 -30.19
N ARG A 516 -3.12 -1.16 -30.92
CA ARG A 516 -3.13 -1.17 -32.39
C ARG A 516 -1.70 -1.21 -32.98
N ASN A 517 -0.69 -0.84 -32.20
CA ASN A 517 0.70 -0.80 -32.62
C ASN A 517 1.42 -2.13 -32.37
N PHE A 518 0.85 -3.02 -31.55
CA PHE A 518 1.47 -4.30 -31.25
C PHE A 518 1.28 -5.30 -32.41
N ARG A 519 2.36 -5.50 -33.18
CA ARG A 519 2.38 -6.45 -34.32
C ARG A 519 2.87 -7.86 -33.94
N GLY A 520 3.28 -8.08 -32.70
CA GLY A 520 3.94 -9.32 -32.25
C GLY A 520 3.02 -10.43 -31.75
N VAL A 521 1.71 -10.40 -32.07
CA VAL A 521 0.72 -11.34 -31.53
C VAL A 521 1.01 -12.79 -31.93
N ASP A 522 1.36 -13.03 -33.19
CA ASP A 522 1.64 -14.39 -33.71
C ASP A 522 2.88 -15.00 -33.05
N MET A 523 3.98 -14.24 -33.04
CA MET A 523 5.22 -14.68 -32.38
C MET A 523 5.04 -14.89 -30.87
N PHE A 524 4.20 -14.07 -30.22
CA PHE A 524 3.84 -14.28 -28.82
C PHE A 524 3.08 -15.60 -28.62
N GLU A 525 2.10 -15.90 -29.48
CA GLU A 525 1.34 -17.16 -29.42
C GLU A 525 2.25 -18.38 -29.61
N GLU A 526 3.17 -18.35 -30.59
CA GLU A 526 4.13 -19.43 -30.81
C GLU A 526 5.03 -19.66 -29.57
N CYS A 527 5.54 -18.58 -28.99
CA CYS A 527 6.34 -18.67 -27.77
C CYS A 527 5.52 -19.24 -26.61
N LEU A 528 4.28 -18.77 -26.44
CA LEU A 528 3.39 -19.25 -25.40
C LEU A 528 3.09 -20.75 -25.57
N ASN A 529 2.88 -21.22 -26.81
CA ASN A 529 2.68 -22.63 -27.13
C ASN A 529 3.89 -23.50 -26.76
N ARG A 530 5.12 -23.04 -27.02
CA ARG A 530 6.34 -23.75 -26.58
C ARG A 530 6.42 -23.85 -25.06
N GLN A 531 6.02 -22.79 -24.36
CA GLN A 531 6.02 -22.77 -22.90
C GLN A 531 4.91 -23.64 -22.28
N PHE A 532 3.78 -23.83 -22.96
CA PHE A 532 2.77 -24.80 -22.53
C PHE A 532 3.34 -26.22 -22.52
N GLN A 533 4.04 -26.59 -23.59
CA GLN A 533 4.68 -27.91 -23.70
C GLN A 533 5.73 -28.11 -22.60
N SER A 534 6.58 -27.12 -22.33
CA SER A 534 7.64 -27.24 -21.30
C SER A 534 7.09 -27.41 -19.89
N GLN A 535 5.89 -26.89 -19.60
CA GLN A 535 5.24 -27.00 -18.28
C GLN A 535 4.21 -28.15 -18.20
N GLY A 536 4.04 -28.93 -19.28
CA GLY A 536 3.10 -30.04 -19.36
C GLY A 536 1.63 -29.63 -19.55
N ILE A 537 1.34 -28.36 -19.88
CA ILE A 537 -0.01 -27.89 -20.18
C ILE A 537 -0.48 -28.55 -21.48
N ARG A 538 -1.63 -29.23 -21.42
CA ARG A 538 -2.18 -29.99 -22.53
C ARG A 538 -3.15 -29.14 -23.34
N LYS A 539 -3.15 -29.33 -24.65
CA LYS A 539 -4.12 -28.73 -25.58
C LYS A 539 -5.02 -29.84 -26.12
N ASP A 540 -6.30 -29.55 -26.25
CA ASP A 540 -7.26 -30.47 -26.86
C ASP A 540 -6.95 -30.68 -28.36
N ARG A 541 -7.44 -31.77 -28.95
CA ARG A 541 -7.15 -32.15 -30.34
C ARG A 541 -7.58 -31.06 -31.33
N ASP A 542 -8.73 -30.44 -31.07
CA ASP A 542 -9.33 -29.39 -31.91
C ASP A 542 -9.01 -27.98 -31.40
N TYR A 543 -7.88 -27.81 -30.72
CA TYR A 543 -7.48 -26.54 -30.12
C TYR A 543 -7.39 -25.41 -31.15
N LYS A 544 -8.01 -24.27 -30.83
CA LYS A 544 -7.99 -23.05 -31.64
C LYS A 544 -7.54 -21.84 -30.83
N CYS A 545 -6.75 -20.97 -31.45
CA CYS A 545 -6.43 -19.65 -30.91
C CYS A 545 -7.05 -18.57 -31.80
N ILE A 546 -8.08 -17.90 -31.30
CA ILE A 546 -8.80 -16.83 -31.99
C ILE A 546 -8.10 -15.50 -31.65
N LYS A 547 -7.89 -14.63 -32.65
CA LYS A 547 -7.23 -13.34 -32.48
C LYS A 547 -8.16 -12.22 -32.92
N HIS A 548 -8.33 -11.21 -32.09
CA HIS A 548 -9.13 -10.02 -32.40
C HIS A 548 -8.39 -8.75 -32.00
N GLN A 549 -8.49 -7.73 -32.84
CA GLN A 549 -8.16 -6.35 -32.46
C GLN A 549 -9.45 -5.68 -31.98
N GLN A 550 -9.42 -5.01 -30.83
CA GLN A 550 -10.59 -4.34 -30.25
C GLN A 550 -10.20 -2.96 -29.72
N ASP A 551 -11.10 -1.99 -29.77
CA ASP A 551 -10.90 -0.70 -29.12
C ASP A 551 -11.06 -0.84 -27.59
N ALA A 552 -10.11 -0.31 -26.82
CA ALA A 552 -10.14 -0.34 -25.37
C ALA A 552 -11.32 0.44 -24.77
N ASN A 553 -11.86 1.42 -25.53
CA ASN A 553 -12.98 2.26 -25.12
C ASN A 553 -14.35 1.66 -25.48
N ASP A 554 -14.39 0.66 -26.36
CA ASP A 554 -15.64 0.00 -26.78
C ASP A 554 -16.00 -1.13 -25.81
N ALA A 555 -16.57 -0.75 -24.66
CA ALA A 555 -17.00 -1.70 -23.63
C ALA A 555 -18.03 -2.73 -24.14
N ASP A 556 -18.92 -2.33 -25.05
CA ASP A 556 -19.96 -3.21 -25.60
C ASP A 556 -19.37 -4.24 -26.58
N GLY A 557 -18.37 -3.85 -27.39
CA GLY A 557 -17.59 -4.77 -28.20
C GLY A 557 -16.83 -5.80 -27.36
N ILE A 558 -16.16 -5.35 -26.29
CA ILE A 558 -15.47 -6.25 -25.35
C ILE A 558 -16.46 -7.23 -24.72
N TYR A 559 -17.63 -6.74 -24.28
CA TYR A 559 -18.67 -7.58 -23.70
C TYR A 559 -19.16 -8.64 -24.70
N ARG A 560 -19.42 -8.27 -25.96
CA ARG A 560 -19.84 -9.21 -27.01
C ARG A 560 -18.79 -10.27 -27.28
N LEU A 561 -17.52 -9.89 -27.41
CA LEU A 561 -16.42 -10.83 -27.62
C LEU A 561 -16.31 -11.84 -26.47
N MET A 562 -16.32 -11.37 -25.22
CA MET A 562 -16.25 -12.25 -24.05
C MET A 562 -17.48 -13.14 -23.91
N LYS A 563 -18.67 -12.64 -24.24
CA LYS A 563 -19.92 -13.42 -24.22
C LYS A 563 -19.88 -14.54 -25.26
N ASN A 564 -19.41 -14.25 -26.47
CA ASN A 564 -19.22 -15.25 -27.51
C ASN A 564 -18.14 -16.27 -27.11
N ALA A 565 -17.02 -15.81 -26.56
CA ALA A 565 -15.97 -16.69 -26.02
C ALA A 565 -16.54 -17.68 -24.99
N LYS A 566 -17.41 -17.23 -24.09
CA LYS A 566 -18.07 -18.13 -23.13
C LYS A 566 -19.00 -19.15 -23.80
N LYS A 567 -19.77 -18.72 -24.79
CA LYS A 567 -20.67 -19.60 -25.58
C LYS A 567 -19.87 -20.66 -26.34
N ASP A 568 -18.74 -20.27 -26.90
CA ASP A 568 -17.84 -21.12 -27.70
C ASP A 568 -16.88 -21.95 -26.83
N LYS A 569 -17.09 -21.95 -25.50
CA LYS A 569 -16.30 -22.69 -24.51
C LYS A 569 -14.79 -22.36 -24.55
N VAL A 570 -14.46 -21.10 -24.84
CA VAL A 570 -13.08 -20.60 -24.76
C VAL A 570 -12.56 -20.76 -23.34
N THR A 571 -11.42 -21.43 -23.19
CA THR A 571 -10.83 -21.71 -21.88
C THR A 571 -10.31 -20.43 -21.22
N LEU A 572 -9.62 -19.58 -21.98
CA LEU A 572 -9.02 -18.35 -21.48
C LEU A 572 -9.02 -17.23 -22.52
N VAL A 573 -9.39 -16.03 -22.07
CA VAL A 573 -9.25 -14.79 -22.85
C VAL A 573 -7.98 -14.06 -22.42
N ILE A 574 -7.03 -13.85 -23.32
CA ILE A 574 -5.81 -13.07 -23.08
C ILE A 574 -6.00 -11.66 -23.66
N ALA A 575 -5.97 -10.64 -22.80
CA ALA A 575 -6.04 -9.24 -23.19
C ALA A 575 -4.63 -8.62 -23.23
N ILE A 576 -4.20 -8.11 -24.37
CA ILE A 576 -2.92 -7.43 -24.55
C ILE A 576 -3.15 -5.93 -24.60
N CYS A 577 -2.48 -5.18 -23.73
CA CYS A 577 -2.61 -3.74 -23.60
C CYS A 577 -1.25 -3.05 -23.71
N ALA A 578 -1.17 -1.83 -24.24
CA ALA A 578 0.10 -1.09 -24.33
C ALA A 578 0.77 -0.94 -22.94
N GLU A 579 -0.03 -0.65 -21.92
CA GLU A 579 0.42 -0.43 -20.55
C GLU A 579 -0.04 -1.54 -19.59
N LYS A 580 0.59 -1.62 -18.41
CA LYS A 580 0.29 -2.65 -17.40
C LYS A 580 -1.08 -2.47 -16.73
N LYS A 581 -1.57 -1.24 -16.60
CA LYS A 581 -2.82 -0.92 -15.91
C LYS A 581 -3.66 0.11 -16.68
N PRO A 582 -4.17 -0.26 -17.85
CA PRO A 582 -5.03 0.62 -18.64
C PRO A 582 -6.41 0.76 -18.00
N GLU A 583 -7.18 1.78 -18.41
CA GLU A 583 -8.56 1.98 -17.95
C GLU A 583 -9.49 0.80 -18.27
N VAL A 584 -9.17 0.02 -19.30
CA VAL A 584 -9.94 -1.17 -19.71
C VAL A 584 -9.77 -2.36 -18.74
N HIS A 585 -8.77 -2.36 -17.85
CA HIS A 585 -8.51 -3.45 -16.89
C HIS A 585 -9.74 -3.76 -16.05
N ASP A 586 -10.31 -2.73 -15.41
CA ASP A 586 -11.43 -2.90 -14.50
C ASP A 586 -12.72 -3.31 -15.26
N THR A 587 -12.86 -2.93 -16.53
CA THR A 587 -13.94 -3.37 -17.43
C THR A 587 -13.83 -4.86 -17.74
N LEU A 588 -12.65 -5.33 -18.15
CA LEU A 588 -12.38 -6.74 -18.44
C LEU A 588 -12.64 -7.62 -17.21
N LYS A 589 -12.19 -7.16 -16.03
CA LYS A 589 -12.36 -7.90 -14.77
C LYS A 589 -13.79 -7.91 -14.23
N TYR A 590 -14.58 -6.90 -14.55
CA TYR A 590 -16.00 -6.90 -14.27
C TYR A 590 -16.76 -7.87 -15.19
N PHE A 591 -16.43 -7.91 -16.49
CA PHE A 591 -17.04 -8.87 -17.42
C PHE A 591 -16.61 -10.32 -17.15
N GLU A 592 -15.38 -10.54 -16.68
CA GLU A 592 -14.93 -11.85 -16.18
C GLU A 592 -15.90 -12.39 -15.15
N GLU A 593 -16.28 -11.56 -14.16
CA GLU A 593 -17.23 -11.92 -13.11
C GLU A 593 -18.66 -12.08 -13.65
N LYS A 594 -19.15 -11.09 -14.40
CA LYS A 594 -20.51 -11.08 -14.95
C LYS A 594 -20.80 -12.26 -15.89
N LEU A 595 -19.82 -12.72 -16.66
CA LEU A 595 -20.00 -13.76 -17.69
C LEU A 595 -19.47 -15.13 -17.27
N GLY A 596 -18.67 -15.22 -16.20
CA GLY A 596 -17.97 -16.45 -15.86
C GLY A 596 -16.92 -16.86 -16.90
N GLN A 597 -16.33 -15.89 -17.61
CA GLN A 597 -15.29 -16.11 -18.62
C GLN A 597 -13.93 -15.70 -18.07
N VAL A 598 -13.02 -16.65 -17.94
CA VAL A 598 -11.70 -16.42 -17.33
C VAL A 598 -10.84 -15.53 -18.24
N THR A 599 -10.17 -14.53 -17.65
CA THR A 599 -9.31 -13.62 -18.42
C THR A 599 -7.90 -13.49 -17.82
N LEU A 600 -6.90 -13.26 -18.66
CA LEU A 600 -5.54 -12.89 -18.29
C LEU A 600 -5.15 -11.62 -19.03
N GLN A 601 -4.68 -10.60 -18.33
CA GLN A 601 -4.19 -9.38 -18.99
C GLN A 601 -2.67 -9.36 -18.98
N LEU A 602 -2.07 -8.98 -20.10
CA LEU A 602 -0.64 -8.79 -20.30
C LEU A 602 -0.38 -7.41 -20.93
N SER A 603 0.78 -6.82 -20.62
CA SER A 603 1.24 -5.63 -21.35
C SER A 603 1.98 -6.02 -22.63
N THR A 604 2.01 -5.14 -23.63
CA THR A 604 2.83 -5.28 -24.84
C THR A 604 4.29 -5.58 -24.48
N GLU A 605 4.86 -4.85 -23.52
CA GLU A 605 6.21 -5.10 -22.98
C GLU A 605 6.38 -6.54 -22.44
N THR A 606 5.35 -7.08 -21.79
CA THR A 606 5.39 -8.45 -21.25
C THR A 606 5.36 -9.45 -22.39
N CYS A 607 4.49 -9.27 -23.38
CA CYS A 607 4.41 -10.11 -24.56
C CYS A 607 5.74 -10.10 -25.34
N GLU A 608 6.35 -8.93 -25.54
CA GLU A 608 7.66 -8.83 -26.20
C GLU A 608 8.78 -9.56 -25.43
N LYS A 609 8.81 -9.45 -24.10
CA LYS A 609 9.79 -10.18 -23.26
C LYS A 609 9.62 -11.69 -23.37
N MET A 610 8.39 -12.17 -23.49
CA MET A 610 8.10 -13.57 -23.74
C MET A 610 8.60 -14.00 -25.13
N SER A 611 8.44 -13.12 -26.13
CA SER A 611 8.78 -13.39 -27.53
C SER A 611 10.28 -13.40 -27.83
N ARG A 612 11.10 -12.63 -27.10
CA ARG A 612 12.56 -12.50 -27.33
C ARG A 612 13.41 -13.68 -26.78
N GLY A 613 12.90 -14.91 -26.81
CA GLY A 613 13.71 -16.09 -26.53
C GLY A 613 14.24 -16.24 -25.10
N GLY A 614 13.44 -15.93 -24.08
CA GLY A 614 13.75 -16.33 -22.69
C GLY A 614 14.58 -15.36 -21.86
N GLY A 615 14.91 -14.17 -22.37
CA GLY A 615 15.67 -13.12 -21.65
C GLY A 615 15.04 -12.60 -20.35
N ASN A 616 13.88 -13.12 -19.94
CA ASN A 616 13.31 -12.89 -18.62
C ASN A 616 12.46 -14.09 -18.15
N ARG A 617 13.10 -15.26 -17.96
CA ARG A 617 12.50 -16.51 -17.44
C ARG A 617 11.53 -16.27 -16.27
N GLN A 618 11.85 -15.36 -15.35
CA GLN A 618 10.96 -15.01 -14.25
C GLN A 618 9.61 -14.43 -14.71
N THR A 619 9.61 -13.57 -15.73
CA THR A 619 8.37 -13.02 -16.30
C THR A 619 7.53 -14.13 -16.93
N VAL A 620 8.18 -15.05 -17.66
CA VAL A 620 7.55 -16.23 -18.26
C VAL A 620 6.91 -17.11 -17.21
N ASP A 621 7.67 -17.51 -16.20
CA ASP A 621 7.18 -18.35 -15.11
C ASP A 621 6.00 -17.70 -14.37
N ASN A 622 6.06 -16.39 -14.11
CA ASN A 622 4.96 -15.66 -13.47
C ASN A 622 3.67 -15.69 -14.29
N VAL A 623 3.77 -15.54 -15.62
CA VAL A 623 2.61 -15.59 -16.54
C VAL A 623 2.02 -17.00 -16.58
N LEU A 624 2.87 -18.03 -16.77
CA LEU A 624 2.44 -19.42 -16.86
C LEU A 624 1.81 -19.91 -15.56
N ARG A 625 2.37 -19.54 -14.40
CA ARG A 625 1.79 -19.91 -13.09
C ARG A 625 0.39 -19.35 -12.91
N LYS A 626 0.17 -18.09 -13.29
CA LYS A 626 -1.16 -17.47 -13.26
C LYS A 626 -2.09 -18.24 -14.19
N LEU A 627 -1.68 -18.41 -15.45
CA LEU A 627 -2.45 -19.09 -16.49
C LEU A 627 -2.88 -20.51 -16.08
N ASN A 628 -1.95 -21.32 -15.58
CA ASN A 628 -2.22 -22.69 -15.18
C ASN A 628 -3.32 -22.77 -14.12
N ASN A 629 -3.22 -21.96 -13.06
CA ASN A 629 -4.25 -21.94 -12.03
C ASN A 629 -5.59 -21.39 -12.54
N LYS A 630 -5.56 -20.38 -13.43
CA LYS A 630 -6.78 -19.83 -14.06
C LYS A 630 -7.56 -20.88 -14.84
N CYS A 631 -6.83 -21.84 -15.42
CA CYS A 631 -7.38 -22.90 -16.26
C CYS A 631 -7.55 -24.21 -15.48
N GLY A 632 -7.66 -24.16 -14.14
CA GLY A 632 -7.99 -25.32 -13.30
C GLY A 632 -6.81 -26.21 -12.89
N GLY A 633 -5.58 -25.81 -13.23
CA GLY A 633 -4.35 -26.45 -12.80
C GLY A 633 -3.92 -26.08 -11.38
N THR A 634 -2.90 -26.79 -10.90
CA THR A 634 -2.20 -26.56 -9.63
C THR A 634 -0.70 -26.64 -9.88
N ASN A 635 0.05 -25.62 -9.49
CA ASN A 635 1.46 -25.51 -9.80
C ASN A 635 2.30 -26.42 -8.90
N PHE A 636 2.08 -26.36 -7.59
CA PHE A 636 2.86 -27.11 -6.59
C PHE A 636 2.07 -27.31 -5.29
N PHE A 637 2.49 -28.30 -4.50
CA PHE A 637 1.97 -28.55 -3.14
C PHE A 637 2.98 -28.18 -2.06
N VAL A 638 2.46 -28.03 -0.84
CA VAL A 638 3.22 -27.73 0.38
C VAL A 638 3.18 -28.97 1.27
N GLU A 639 4.35 -29.44 1.71
CA GLU A 639 4.50 -30.61 2.57
C GLU A 639 5.25 -30.25 3.87
N VAL A 640 4.93 -30.96 4.95
CA VAL A 640 5.59 -30.78 6.25
C VAL A 640 7.04 -31.24 6.14
N PRO A 641 8.02 -30.41 6.55
CA PRO A 641 9.42 -30.78 6.48
C PRO A 641 9.78 -31.75 7.62
N GLU A 642 10.56 -32.78 7.32
CA GLU A 642 11.10 -33.69 8.35
C GLU A 642 12.30 -33.05 9.07
N GLN A 643 13.16 -32.37 8.31
CA GLN A 643 14.39 -31.76 8.79
C GLN A 643 14.61 -30.37 8.18
N TYR A 644 15.26 -29.51 8.97
CA TYR A 644 15.75 -28.21 8.54
C TYR A 644 17.10 -27.90 9.20
N GLN A 645 18.10 -27.53 8.41
CA GLN A 645 19.47 -27.25 8.87
C GLN A 645 20.05 -28.36 9.76
N GLY A 646 19.84 -29.62 9.36
CA GLY A 646 20.32 -30.81 10.10
C GLY A 646 19.57 -31.12 11.40
N LYS A 647 18.50 -30.38 11.74
CA LYS A 647 17.66 -30.61 12.92
C LYS A 647 16.32 -31.19 12.53
N SER A 648 15.83 -32.17 13.28
CA SER A 648 14.47 -32.69 13.14
C SER A 648 13.46 -31.60 13.50
N VAL A 649 12.49 -31.37 12.62
CA VAL A 649 11.41 -30.37 12.83
C VAL A 649 10.27 -30.99 13.64
N CYS A 650 9.98 -32.26 13.39
CA CYS A 650 8.95 -33.01 14.07
C CYS A 650 9.36 -34.49 14.18
N ARG A 651 8.81 -35.19 15.18
CA ARG A 651 9.06 -36.62 15.39
C ARG A 651 8.57 -37.47 14.22
N ASN A 652 7.42 -37.09 13.65
CA ASN A 652 6.80 -37.79 12.53
C ASN A 652 6.08 -36.78 11.62
N ALA A 653 6.64 -36.50 10.44
CA ALA A 653 6.09 -35.54 9.49
C ALA A 653 4.77 -36.02 8.88
N ALA A 654 4.60 -37.32 8.67
CA ALA A 654 3.36 -37.89 8.15
C ALA A 654 2.21 -37.73 9.15
N GLU A 655 2.47 -37.97 10.43
CA GLU A 655 1.49 -37.75 11.50
C GLU A 655 1.15 -36.28 11.66
N MET A 656 2.15 -35.39 11.64
CA MET A 656 1.93 -33.94 11.69
C MET A 656 1.12 -33.46 10.49
N SER A 657 1.46 -33.94 9.28
CA SER A 657 0.70 -33.62 8.06
C SER A 657 -0.75 -34.09 8.16
N ARG A 658 -0.97 -35.29 8.69
CA ARG A 658 -2.30 -35.84 8.95
C ARG A 658 -3.07 -34.97 9.93
N LYS A 659 -2.47 -34.59 11.06
CA LYS A 659 -3.11 -33.75 12.09
C LYS A 659 -3.47 -32.36 11.58
N LEU A 660 -2.58 -31.74 10.79
CA LEU A 660 -2.71 -30.35 10.37
C LEU A 660 -3.53 -30.14 9.08
N PHE A 661 -3.47 -31.09 8.14
CA PHE A 661 -4.05 -30.90 6.80
C PHE A 661 -5.15 -31.91 6.45
N GLN A 662 -5.16 -33.12 7.04
CA GLN A 662 -6.22 -34.08 6.74
C GLN A 662 -7.54 -33.59 7.32
N ASP A 663 -8.61 -33.69 6.53
CA ASP A 663 -9.98 -33.32 6.92
C ASP A 663 -10.08 -31.90 7.48
N THR A 664 -9.15 -31.03 7.10
CA THR A 664 -9.04 -29.65 7.58
C THR A 664 -9.30 -28.69 6.43
N GLN A 665 -10.23 -27.76 6.64
CA GLN A 665 -10.46 -26.65 5.72
C GLN A 665 -9.92 -25.35 6.32
N PHE A 666 -9.09 -24.64 5.55
CA PHE A 666 -8.63 -23.30 5.90
C PHE A 666 -9.49 -22.27 5.17
N ILE A 667 -9.92 -21.22 5.87
CA ILE A 667 -10.77 -20.16 5.32
C ILE A 667 -10.18 -18.80 5.71
N GLY A 668 -10.06 -17.89 4.76
CA GLY A 668 -9.62 -16.51 4.93
C GLY A 668 -10.77 -15.55 4.69
N PHE A 669 -10.94 -14.57 5.60
CA PHE A 669 -11.89 -13.46 5.45
C PHE A 669 -11.16 -12.11 5.52
N GLU A 670 -11.42 -11.26 4.53
CA GLU A 670 -10.92 -9.88 4.51
C GLU A 670 -12.00 -8.89 4.07
N LEU A 671 -12.02 -7.74 4.75
CA LEU A 671 -12.92 -6.62 4.46
C LEU A 671 -12.18 -5.51 3.72
N SER A 672 -12.75 -5.05 2.62
CA SER A 672 -12.31 -3.86 1.90
C SER A 672 -13.38 -2.77 2.02
N HIS A 673 -13.12 -1.79 2.88
CA HIS A 673 -13.99 -0.63 3.05
C HIS A 673 -13.66 0.48 2.06
N THR A 674 -14.63 1.36 1.83
CA THR A 674 -14.42 2.67 1.20
C THR A 674 -13.48 3.55 2.00
N GLY A 675 -12.83 4.48 1.32
CA GLY A 675 -12.06 5.52 2.00
C GLY A 675 -12.97 6.44 2.81
N ALA A 676 -12.47 6.99 3.91
CA ALA A 676 -13.22 7.94 4.73
C ALA A 676 -13.75 9.12 3.89
N ARG A 677 -14.96 9.60 4.20
CA ARG A 677 -15.53 10.81 3.56
C ARG A 677 -14.57 11.99 3.68
N THR A 678 -14.34 12.68 2.57
CA THR A 678 -13.74 14.02 2.58
C THR A 678 -14.63 15.00 3.35
N LYS A 679 -14.04 16.06 3.91
CA LYS A 679 -14.82 17.19 4.44
C LYS A 679 -15.80 17.74 3.40
N TYR A 680 -15.38 17.78 2.13
CA TYR A 680 -16.24 18.15 1.00
C TYR A 680 -17.51 17.28 0.90
N GLU A 681 -17.35 15.95 0.93
CA GLU A 681 -18.46 14.99 0.86
C GLU A 681 -19.39 15.11 2.08
N GLN A 682 -18.83 15.33 3.27
CA GLN A 682 -19.60 15.57 4.49
C GLN A 682 -20.41 16.87 4.39
N GLN A 683 -19.79 17.97 3.97
CA GLN A 683 -20.44 19.29 3.84
C GLN A 683 -21.55 19.32 2.79
N ASN A 684 -21.43 18.51 1.73
CA ASN A 684 -22.42 18.45 0.65
C ASN A 684 -23.46 17.34 0.87
N SER A 685 -23.49 16.70 2.04
CA SER A 685 -24.37 15.56 2.34
C SER A 685 -24.33 14.49 1.24
N ILE A 686 -23.14 14.27 0.65
CA ILE A 686 -22.95 13.20 -0.33
C ILE A 686 -23.02 11.90 0.44
N VAL A 687 -24.13 11.19 0.24
CA VAL A 687 -24.43 9.89 0.85
C VAL A 687 -23.28 8.92 0.54
N GLU A 688 -22.79 8.26 1.59
CA GLU A 688 -21.71 7.29 1.48
C GLU A 688 -22.26 5.96 0.93
N GLY A 689 -22.16 5.78 -0.39
CA GLY A 689 -22.90 4.73 -1.09
C GLY A 689 -22.12 3.49 -1.54
N ASP A 690 -20.78 3.41 -1.42
CA ASP A 690 -20.12 2.15 -1.82
C ASP A 690 -20.12 1.13 -0.66
N PRO A 691 -20.65 -0.08 -0.90
CA PRO A 691 -20.72 -1.14 0.09
C PRO A 691 -19.32 -1.63 0.49
N THR A 692 -19.23 -2.23 1.66
CA THR A 692 -18.03 -2.98 2.04
C THR A 692 -17.96 -4.26 1.21
N SER A 693 -16.84 -4.49 0.53
CA SER A 693 -16.58 -5.74 -0.18
C SER A 693 -15.89 -6.73 0.76
N VAL A 694 -16.48 -7.89 0.95
CA VAL A 694 -15.93 -9.01 1.71
C VAL A 694 -15.34 -10.03 0.75
N GLY A 695 -14.05 -10.30 0.88
CA GLY A 695 -13.38 -11.39 0.18
C GLY A 695 -13.32 -12.64 1.05
N VAL A 696 -13.66 -13.78 0.44
CA VAL A 696 -13.64 -15.10 1.09
C VAL A 696 -12.82 -16.05 0.23
N CYS A 697 -11.77 -16.63 0.79
CA CYS A 697 -10.96 -17.63 0.11
C CYS A 697 -10.80 -18.85 1.01
N TYR A 698 -10.86 -20.04 0.45
CA TYR A 698 -10.84 -21.28 1.22
C TYR A 698 -10.06 -22.36 0.50
N THR A 699 -9.51 -23.30 1.25
CA THR A 699 -8.89 -24.50 0.68
C THR A 699 -9.96 -25.51 0.26
N LEU A 700 -9.64 -26.26 -0.79
CA LEU A 700 -10.38 -27.43 -1.23
C LEU A 700 -9.77 -28.68 -0.57
N LYS A 701 -9.54 -29.75 -1.35
CA LYS A 701 -8.97 -31.00 -0.86
C LYS A 701 -7.55 -30.83 -0.32
N GLN A 702 -6.72 -30.04 -0.99
CA GLN A 702 -5.34 -29.77 -0.57
C GLN A 702 -5.14 -28.30 -0.17
N SER A 703 -4.15 -28.04 0.69
CA SER A 703 -3.88 -26.71 1.27
C SER A 703 -3.49 -25.63 0.26
N ALA A 704 -3.00 -26.02 -0.91
CA ALA A 704 -2.61 -25.15 -2.01
C ALA A 704 -3.71 -25.00 -3.09
N GLU A 705 -4.76 -25.80 -3.04
CA GLU A 705 -5.90 -25.74 -3.95
C GLU A 705 -6.95 -24.79 -3.35
N LEU A 706 -7.16 -23.64 -3.99
CA LEU A 706 -7.97 -22.57 -3.42
C LEU A 706 -9.22 -22.30 -4.24
N GLY A 707 -10.35 -22.23 -3.54
CA GLY A 707 -11.57 -21.60 -4.00
C GLY A 707 -11.73 -20.19 -3.41
N GLY A 708 -12.67 -19.42 -3.93
CA GLY A 708 -13.05 -18.16 -3.31
C GLY A 708 -14.16 -17.42 -4.05
N PHE A 709 -14.67 -16.38 -3.39
CA PHE A 709 -15.66 -15.45 -3.92
C PHE A 709 -15.60 -14.12 -3.14
N SER A 710 -16.28 -13.09 -3.65
CA SER A 710 -16.51 -11.84 -2.92
C SER A 710 -17.98 -11.49 -2.86
N TYR A 711 -18.42 -10.88 -1.76
CA TYR A 711 -19.79 -10.39 -1.63
C TYR A 711 -19.80 -9.00 -1.00
N TYR A 712 -20.91 -8.29 -1.16
CA TYR A 712 -21.09 -6.95 -0.64
C TYR A 712 -21.97 -6.97 0.61
N GLN A 713 -21.66 -6.05 1.51
CA GLN A 713 -22.42 -5.77 2.73
C GLN A 713 -22.46 -4.28 3.01
N HIS A 714 -23.23 -3.86 4.02
CA HIS A 714 -23.35 -2.46 4.38
C HIS A 714 -21.99 -1.76 4.56
N THR A 715 -21.98 -0.49 4.19
CA THR A 715 -20.82 0.39 4.24
C THR A 715 -20.21 0.42 5.63
N ARG A 716 -18.90 0.19 5.73
CA ARG A 716 -18.12 0.15 7.00
C ARG A 716 -18.64 -0.80 8.08
N LEU A 717 -19.44 -1.80 7.72
CA LEU A 717 -19.75 -2.88 8.64
C LEU A 717 -18.48 -3.71 8.89
N HIS A 718 -17.96 -3.69 10.12
CA HIS A 718 -16.73 -4.38 10.51
C HIS A 718 -16.94 -5.85 10.91
N ARG A 719 -18.20 -6.27 11.07
CA ARG A 719 -18.61 -7.68 11.25
C ARG A 719 -18.93 -8.31 9.89
N LEU A 720 -18.73 -9.61 9.74
CA LEU A 720 -19.19 -10.37 8.59
C LEU A 720 -20.72 -10.49 8.63
N SER A 721 -21.38 -10.12 7.53
CA SER A 721 -22.82 -10.35 7.33
C SER A 721 -23.05 -11.62 6.51
N HIS A 722 -24.29 -12.12 6.49
CA HIS A 722 -24.68 -13.32 5.73
C HIS A 722 -23.82 -14.57 6.02
N VAL A 723 -23.22 -14.63 7.21
CA VAL A 723 -22.24 -15.66 7.59
C VAL A 723 -22.80 -17.05 7.35
N GLY A 724 -24.04 -17.33 7.75
CA GLY A 724 -24.65 -18.64 7.58
C GLY A 724 -24.69 -19.12 6.12
N GLU A 725 -25.05 -18.27 5.17
CA GLU A 725 -25.07 -18.64 3.74
C GLU A 725 -23.65 -18.76 3.17
N LYS A 726 -22.77 -17.80 3.45
CA LYS A 726 -21.45 -17.72 2.81
C LYS A 726 -20.48 -18.75 3.39
N PHE A 727 -20.55 -19.04 4.68
CA PHE A 727 -19.78 -20.10 5.32
C PHE A 727 -20.21 -21.49 4.81
N VAL A 728 -21.52 -21.76 4.71
CA VAL A 728 -22.02 -23.05 4.20
C VAL A 728 -21.53 -23.32 2.77
N LYS A 729 -21.42 -22.29 1.93
CA LYS A 729 -20.79 -22.44 0.60
C LYS A 729 -19.36 -22.96 0.69
N CYS A 730 -18.55 -22.49 1.64
CA CYS A 730 -17.16 -22.93 1.77
C CYS A 730 -17.08 -24.44 2.08
N ILE A 731 -17.91 -24.95 3.00
CA ILE A 731 -17.91 -26.37 3.37
C ILE A 731 -18.53 -27.26 2.28
N ILE A 732 -19.49 -26.76 1.49
CA ILE A 732 -20.02 -27.45 0.31
C ILE A 732 -18.91 -27.66 -0.72
N GLU A 733 -18.14 -26.62 -1.03
CA GLU A 733 -17.05 -26.72 -2.01
C GLU A 733 -15.93 -27.64 -1.55
N TYR A 734 -15.67 -27.69 -0.24
CA TYR A 734 -14.80 -28.71 0.33
C TYR A 734 -15.38 -30.11 0.14
N LYS A 735 -16.66 -30.34 0.48
CA LYS A 735 -17.35 -31.63 0.32
C LYS A 735 -17.30 -32.10 -1.14
N ASN A 736 -17.52 -31.19 -2.09
CA ASN A 736 -17.46 -31.49 -3.52
C ASN A 736 -16.06 -31.92 -3.97
N ALA A 737 -15.00 -31.27 -3.47
CA ALA A 737 -13.63 -31.58 -3.85
C ALA A 737 -13.02 -32.78 -3.10
N ALA A 738 -13.36 -32.95 -1.82
CA ALA A 738 -12.80 -33.95 -0.92
C ALA A 738 -13.68 -35.20 -0.77
N GLY A 739 -14.94 -35.16 -1.20
CA GLY A 739 -15.93 -36.22 -1.05
C GLY A 739 -16.58 -36.30 0.34
N LYS A 740 -16.20 -35.44 1.28
CA LYS A 740 -16.67 -35.43 2.68
C LYS A 740 -16.55 -34.05 3.31
N LEU A 741 -17.33 -33.80 4.36
CA LEU A 741 -17.24 -32.55 5.13
C LEU A 741 -15.92 -32.47 5.93
N PRO A 742 -15.38 -31.26 6.14
CA PRO A 742 -14.18 -31.08 6.95
C PRO A 742 -14.49 -31.34 8.44
N LYS A 743 -13.57 -32.00 9.15
CA LYS A 743 -13.68 -32.20 10.61
C LYS A 743 -13.18 -30.99 11.39
N THR A 744 -12.21 -30.28 10.83
CA THR A 744 -11.58 -29.11 11.44
C THR A 744 -11.68 -27.92 10.48
N ILE A 745 -12.08 -26.77 11.00
CA ILE A 745 -12.19 -25.52 10.26
C ILE A 745 -11.28 -24.48 10.90
N VAL A 746 -10.28 -24.05 10.14
CA VAL A 746 -9.30 -23.05 10.57
C VAL A 746 -9.58 -21.74 9.85
N ILE A 747 -9.98 -20.72 10.60
CA ILE A 747 -10.35 -19.41 10.05
C ILE A 747 -9.26 -18.40 10.37
N TYR A 748 -8.73 -17.77 9.32
CA TYR A 748 -7.94 -16.57 9.45
C TYR A 748 -8.79 -15.35 9.10
N ARG A 749 -8.96 -14.44 10.06
CA ARG A 749 -9.80 -13.25 9.95
C ARG A 749 -8.96 -12.00 10.10
N ILE A 750 -8.95 -11.10 9.13
CA ILE A 750 -8.30 -9.79 9.30
C ILE A 750 -9.11 -8.94 10.27
N GLY A 751 -8.44 -8.21 11.16
CA GLY A 751 -9.09 -7.26 12.06
C GLY A 751 -8.11 -6.27 12.68
N SER A 752 -8.65 -5.35 13.49
CA SER A 752 -7.90 -4.22 14.02
C SER A 752 -7.35 -4.45 15.43
N GLY A 753 -7.87 -5.46 16.15
CA GLY A 753 -7.37 -5.89 17.46
C GLY A 753 -8.49 -6.25 18.42
N GLU A 754 -8.31 -5.93 19.70
CA GLU A 754 -9.24 -6.26 20.80
C GLU A 754 -10.69 -5.84 20.53
N GLY A 755 -10.91 -4.68 19.93
CA GLY A 755 -12.24 -4.18 19.60
C GLY A 755 -13.04 -5.06 18.63
N ASP A 756 -12.41 -6.05 18.00
CA ASP A 756 -13.09 -7.01 17.12
C ASP A 756 -13.29 -8.40 17.76
N TYR A 757 -12.74 -8.68 18.94
CA TYR A 757 -12.79 -10.02 19.54
C TYR A 757 -14.21 -10.52 19.74
N GLU A 758 -15.07 -9.70 20.34
CA GLU A 758 -16.46 -10.09 20.63
C GLU A 758 -17.28 -10.28 19.34
N LYS A 759 -17.08 -9.39 18.36
CA LYS A 759 -17.73 -9.52 17.05
C LYS A 759 -17.35 -10.84 16.37
N ILE A 760 -16.09 -11.23 16.44
CA ILE A 760 -15.59 -12.46 15.85
C ILE A 760 -16.15 -13.69 16.57
N ARG A 761 -16.28 -13.68 17.90
CA ARG A 761 -16.94 -14.77 18.64
C ARG A 761 -18.38 -14.99 18.16
N GLN A 762 -19.13 -13.89 18.01
CA GLN A 762 -20.48 -13.95 17.47
C GLN A 762 -20.53 -14.46 16.02
N GLU A 763 -19.59 -14.05 15.16
CA GLU A 763 -19.44 -14.60 13.80
C GLU A 763 -19.25 -16.12 13.84
N VAL A 764 -18.45 -16.64 14.77
CA VAL A 764 -18.21 -18.09 14.93
C VAL A 764 -19.45 -18.83 15.42
N ASP A 765 -20.18 -18.26 16.37
CA ASP A 765 -21.43 -18.86 16.85
C ASP A 765 -22.47 -18.98 15.72
N ASP A 766 -22.53 -17.97 14.85
CA ASP A 766 -23.38 -18.01 13.65
C ASP A 766 -22.92 -19.10 12.66
N MET A 767 -21.61 -19.30 12.50
CA MET A 767 -21.07 -20.39 11.66
C MET A 767 -21.38 -21.77 12.24
N LYS A 768 -21.27 -21.94 13.57
CA LYS A 768 -21.62 -23.19 14.27
C LYS A 768 -23.08 -23.55 14.07
N LYS A 769 -23.99 -22.58 14.25
CA LYS A 769 -25.43 -22.76 13.98
C LYS A 769 -25.70 -23.11 12.51
N ALA A 770 -25.00 -22.46 11.58
CA ALA A 770 -25.17 -22.73 10.16
C ALA A 770 -24.65 -24.11 9.74
N ALA A 771 -23.56 -24.61 10.34
CA ALA A 771 -23.07 -25.97 10.13
C ALA A 771 -24.11 -27.02 10.53
N GLN A 772 -24.68 -26.89 11.74
CA GLN A 772 -25.70 -27.80 12.27
C GLN A 772 -27.00 -27.76 11.44
N LYS A 773 -27.40 -26.57 10.97
CA LYS A 773 -28.57 -26.41 10.09
C LYS A 773 -28.36 -27.04 8.71
N TYR A 774 -27.13 -27.05 8.21
CA TYR A 774 -26.81 -27.62 6.91
C TYR A 774 -26.87 -29.15 6.91
N GLU A 775 -26.31 -29.80 7.94
CA GLU A 775 -26.35 -31.25 8.10
C GLU A 775 -26.51 -31.57 9.60
N GLU A 776 -27.63 -32.23 9.95
CA GLU A 776 -27.93 -32.56 11.35
C GLU A 776 -26.83 -33.45 11.94
N GLY A 777 -26.36 -33.13 13.15
CA GLY A 777 -25.25 -33.82 13.80
C GLY A 777 -23.83 -33.42 13.32
N TYR A 778 -23.71 -32.55 12.32
CA TYR A 778 -22.39 -32.05 11.89
C TYR A 778 -21.85 -30.96 12.85
N ILE A 779 -20.82 -31.33 13.62
CA ILE A 779 -20.18 -30.46 14.62
C ILE A 779 -18.67 -30.40 14.35
N PRO A 780 -18.20 -29.53 13.43
CA PRO A 780 -16.79 -29.36 13.17
C PRO A 780 -16.09 -28.61 14.31
N LYS A 781 -14.79 -28.88 14.51
CA LYS A 781 -13.96 -28.13 15.45
C LYS A 781 -13.49 -26.82 14.80
N PHE A 782 -13.63 -25.70 15.49
CA PHE A 782 -13.18 -24.40 15.01
C PHE A 782 -11.86 -23.97 15.65
N LEU A 783 -10.93 -23.47 14.84
CA LEU A 783 -9.79 -22.68 15.28
C LEU A 783 -9.82 -21.34 14.55
N VAL A 784 -9.95 -20.23 15.28
CA VAL A 784 -10.12 -18.90 14.70
C VAL A 784 -9.00 -17.97 15.13
N VAL A 785 -8.27 -17.46 14.15
CA VAL A 785 -7.10 -16.60 14.31
C VAL A 785 -7.39 -15.22 13.74
N LEU A 786 -7.33 -14.21 14.61
CA LEU A 786 -7.30 -12.82 14.20
C LEU A 786 -5.91 -12.47 13.69
N SER A 787 -5.83 -11.98 12.45
CA SER A 787 -4.58 -11.60 11.79
C SER A 787 -4.48 -10.08 11.64
N GLN A 788 -3.41 -9.48 12.18
CA GLN A 788 -3.15 -8.04 12.12
C GLN A 788 -1.89 -7.76 11.29
N ARG A 789 -2.05 -7.62 9.97
CA ARG A 789 -0.95 -7.33 9.03
C ARG A 789 -0.40 -5.91 9.12
N ASN A 790 -1.21 -4.96 9.57
CA ASN A 790 -0.87 -3.53 9.64
C ASN A 790 -0.51 -3.11 11.07
N SER A 791 0.17 -3.98 11.83
CA SER A 791 0.65 -3.62 13.16
C SER A 791 1.83 -2.65 13.08
N HIS A 792 2.03 -1.86 14.14
CA HIS A 792 3.21 -1.00 14.28
C HIS A 792 4.45 -1.77 14.76
N VAL A 793 4.32 -3.07 15.04
CA VAL A 793 5.46 -3.87 15.51
C VAL A 793 6.51 -4.02 14.41
N ARG A 794 7.77 -3.95 14.81
CA ARG A 794 8.95 -4.29 14.01
C ARG A 794 9.82 -5.24 14.82
N ILE A 795 10.46 -6.19 14.13
CA ILE A 795 11.40 -7.14 14.73
C ILE A 795 12.74 -6.92 14.06
N PHE A 796 13.78 -6.80 14.88
CA PHE A 796 15.15 -6.55 14.44
C PHE A 796 16.04 -7.69 14.94
N PRO A 797 17.05 -8.11 14.16
CA PRO A 797 18.08 -8.99 14.70
C PRO A 797 18.88 -8.23 15.76
N ASN A 798 19.32 -8.93 16.82
CA ASN A 798 20.12 -8.32 17.89
C ASN A 798 21.42 -7.66 17.37
N GLN A 799 21.96 -8.20 16.28
CA GLN A 799 23.09 -7.62 15.56
C GLN A 799 22.65 -7.26 14.13
N ILE A 800 22.67 -5.97 13.82
CA ILE A 800 22.34 -5.46 12.48
C ILE A 800 23.65 -5.16 11.76
N ARG A 801 23.84 -5.76 10.58
CA ARG A 801 24.97 -5.43 9.70
C ARG A 801 24.72 -4.11 8.99
N GLU A 802 25.25 -3.02 9.53
CA GLU A 802 25.15 -1.71 8.90
C GLU A 802 25.77 -1.70 7.49
N GLY A 803 25.19 -0.90 6.58
CA GLY A 803 25.58 -0.85 5.17
C GLY A 803 25.12 -2.04 4.31
N GLY A 804 24.53 -3.08 4.91
CA GLY A 804 23.96 -4.22 4.19
C GLY A 804 22.65 -3.90 3.46
N LYS A 805 22.23 -4.77 2.53
CA LYS A 805 20.91 -4.70 1.87
C LYS A 805 19.79 -5.07 2.86
N ALA A 806 18.53 -4.80 2.51
CA ALA A 806 17.37 -5.11 3.36
C ALA A 806 17.33 -6.58 3.83
N ILE A 807 17.63 -7.55 2.96
CA ILE A 807 17.66 -8.97 3.31
C ILE A 807 18.73 -9.34 4.34
N GLU A 808 19.79 -8.54 4.45
CA GLU A 808 20.90 -8.76 5.38
C GLU A 808 20.66 -8.09 6.74
N GLN A 809 19.92 -6.99 6.76
CA GLN A 809 19.63 -6.21 7.97
C GLN A 809 18.36 -6.67 8.70
N ASN A 810 17.40 -7.27 8.00
CA ASN A 810 16.16 -7.75 8.61
C ASN A 810 16.31 -9.16 9.20
N VAL A 811 15.34 -9.55 10.02
CA VAL A 811 15.16 -10.95 10.44
C VAL A 811 14.85 -11.86 9.26
N GLN A 812 15.17 -13.15 9.42
CA GLN A 812 14.91 -14.16 8.39
C GLN A 812 13.43 -14.52 8.32
N SER A 813 12.98 -14.97 7.15
CA SER A 813 11.67 -15.59 7.00
C SER A 813 11.53 -16.79 7.95
N GLY A 814 10.38 -16.91 8.60
CA GLY A 814 10.12 -17.91 9.64
C GLY A 814 10.45 -17.43 11.06
N THR A 815 11.01 -16.23 11.24
CA THR A 815 11.22 -15.66 12.58
C THR A 815 9.87 -15.44 13.26
N CYS A 816 9.65 -16.12 14.39
CA CYS A 816 8.44 -16.06 15.18
C CYS A 816 8.76 -15.63 16.62
N VAL A 817 7.99 -14.68 17.15
CA VAL A 817 8.07 -14.24 18.53
C VAL A 817 6.75 -14.59 19.22
N ASP A 818 6.80 -15.46 20.21
CA ASP A 818 5.63 -16.04 20.86
C ASP A 818 5.55 -15.71 22.37
N SER A 819 6.58 -15.12 22.96
CA SER A 819 6.62 -14.68 24.36
C SER A 819 6.15 -13.23 24.57
N ILE A 820 5.40 -12.67 23.62
CA ILE A 820 4.87 -11.31 23.75
C ILE A 820 3.84 -11.36 24.86
N GLY A 821 4.10 -10.69 25.98
CA GLY A 821 3.21 -10.66 27.15
C GLY A 821 1.75 -10.61 26.70
N SER A 822 1.00 -11.68 27.01
CA SER A 822 -0.29 -11.90 26.37
C SER A 822 -1.19 -10.71 26.63
N ALA A 823 -1.63 -10.04 25.58
CA ALA A 823 -2.72 -9.11 25.73
C ALA A 823 -3.93 -9.97 26.11
N HIS A 824 -4.53 -9.73 27.28
CA HIS A 824 -5.79 -10.36 27.71
C HIS A 824 -5.75 -11.87 27.99
N GLY A 825 -4.57 -12.49 28.20
CA GLY A 825 -4.47 -13.93 28.49
C GLY A 825 -4.68 -14.85 27.28
N LEU A 826 -4.76 -14.28 26.07
CA LEU A 826 -4.96 -15.04 24.83
C LEU A 826 -3.63 -15.54 24.26
N MET A 827 -3.70 -16.64 23.52
CA MET A 827 -2.57 -17.15 22.75
C MET A 827 -2.28 -16.20 21.58
N GLU A 828 -1.11 -15.54 21.61
CA GLU A 828 -0.65 -14.61 20.57
C GLU A 828 0.77 -14.95 20.11
N PHE A 829 1.06 -14.72 18.83
CA PHE A 829 2.41 -14.76 18.28
C PHE A 829 2.57 -13.77 17.12
N ILE A 830 3.79 -13.33 16.86
CA ILE A 830 4.15 -12.49 15.71
C ILE A 830 5.08 -13.28 14.80
N LEU A 831 4.71 -13.41 13.54
CA LEU A 831 5.42 -14.23 12.56
C LEU A 831 5.79 -13.42 11.32
N CYS A 832 7.07 -13.51 10.93
CA CYS A 832 7.60 -12.96 9.69
C CYS A 832 7.61 -14.05 8.60
N CYS A 833 6.57 -14.13 7.77
CA CYS A 833 6.49 -15.13 6.70
C CYS A 833 7.28 -14.76 5.44
N GLN A 834 7.45 -13.48 5.17
CA GLN A 834 8.01 -12.98 3.90
C GLN A 834 9.53 -12.77 3.97
N THR A 835 10.20 -12.85 2.81
CA THR A 835 11.58 -12.36 2.67
C THR A 835 11.62 -10.84 2.53
N PRO A 836 12.27 -10.07 3.43
CA PRO A 836 12.28 -8.62 3.37
C PRO A 836 13.24 -8.08 2.30
N MET A 837 12.70 -7.71 1.13
CA MET A 837 13.51 -7.22 0.01
C MET A 837 13.76 -5.70 0.04
N ILE A 838 12.88 -4.94 0.69
CA ILE A 838 12.93 -3.46 0.73
C ILE A 838 12.55 -3.01 2.14
N GLY A 839 13.29 -2.03 2.67
CA GLY A 839 12.99 -1.38 3.94
C GLY A 839 13.06 -2.33 5.14
N THR A 840 12.33 -1.96 6.20
CA THR A 840 12.19 -2.73 7.44
C THR A 840 10.94 -3.59 7.37
N VAL A 841 11.06 -4.87 7.73
CA VAL A 841 9.96 -5.83 7.66
C VAL A 841 8.86 -5.51 8.65
N ARG A 842 7.60 -5.59 8.19
CA ARG A 842 6.41 -5.57 9.05
C ARG A 842 5.87 -7.01 9.18
N PRO A 843 6.12 -7.69 10.31
CA PRO A 843 5.59 -9.02 10.55
C PRO A 843 4.09 -8.97 10.88
N THR A 844 3.41 -10.10 10.71
CA THR A 844 1.98 -10.22 11.02
C THR A 844 1.80 -10.74 12.44
N ARG A 845 0.92 -10.09 13.20
CA ARG A 845 0.50 -10.55 14.52
C ARG A 845 -0.75 -11.43 14.41
N TYR A 846 -0.76 -12.54 15.14
CA TYR A 846 -1.82 -13.53 15.13
C TYR A 846 -2.32 -13.76 16.57
N THR A 847 -3.62 -13.56 16.81
CA THR A 847 -4.25 -13.79 18.12
C THR A 847 -5.34 -14.84 17.97
N VAL A 848 -5.28 -15.90 18.78
CA VAL A 848 -6.29 -16.98 18.77
C VAL A 848 -7.51 -16.53 19.57
N ILE A 849 -8.67 -16.51 18.91
CA ILE A 849 -9.95 -16.08 19.50
C ILE A 849 -10.79 -17.28 19.95
N VAL A 850 -10.77 -18.36 19.16
CA VAL A 850 -11.47 -19.62 19.44
C VAL A 850 -10.52 -20.76 19.11
N ASN A 851 -10.46 -21.78 19.97
CA ASN A 851 -9.73 -23.02 19.71
C ASN A 851 -10.47 -24.21 20.32
N ASP A 852 -11.34 -24.83 19.53
CA ASP A 852 -12.06 -26.07 19.87
C ASP A 852 -11.22 -27.32 19.50
N THR A 853 -9.97 -27.14 19.10
CA THR A 853 -9.05 -28.20 18.65
C THR A 853 -8.07 -28.60 19.75
N ASP A 854 -7.32 -29.68 19.51
CA ASP A 854 -6.17 -30.11 20.31
C ASP A 854 -4.83 -29.56 19.77
N TRP A 855 -4.88 -28.53 18.93
CA TRP A 855 -3.68 -27.94 18.34
C TRP A 855 -2.97 -27.04 19.36
N THR A 856 -1.68 -27.29 19.50
CA THR A 856 -0.75 -26.49 20.30
C THR A 856 -0.39 -25.19 19.58
N LYS A 857 0.16 -24.23 20.33
CA LYS A 857 0.70 -22.99 19.77
C LYS A 857 1.76 -23.24 18.70
N ASN A 858 2.66 -24.20 18.94
CA ASN A 858 3.73 -24.57 18.02
C ASN A 858 3.18 -25.13 16.70
N GLU A 859 2.15 -25.98 16.77
CA GLU A 859 1.46 -26.51 15.59
C GLU A 859 0.80 -25.40 14.77
N LEU A 860 0.12 -24.47 15.45
CA LEU A 860 -0.51 -23.31 14.81
C LEU A 860 0.53 -22.39 14.14
N MET A 861 1.66 -22.12 14.81
CA MET A 861 2.75 -21.32 14.25
C MET A 861 3.30 -21.93 12.96
N ASN A 862 3.59 -23.24 12.98
CA ASN A 862 4.13 -23.95 11.82
C ASN A 862 3.12 -24.01 10.66
N VAL A 863 1.85 -24.38 10.90
CA VAL A 863 0.85 -24.42 9.83
C VAL A 863 0.57 -23.04 9.23
N THR A 864 0.55 -21.98 10.05
CA THR A 864 0.44 -20.59 9.58
C THR A 864 1.59 -20.25 8.63
N TYR A 865 2.82 -20.63 9.00
CA TYR A 865 3.98 -20.43 8.15
C TYR A 865 3.87 -21.25 6.87
N PHE A 866 3.56 -22.54 6.92
CA PHE A 866 3.42 -23.42 5.75
C PHE A 866 2.38 -22.90 4.75
N LEU A 867 1.22 -22.45 5.22
CA LEU A 867 0.17 -21.90 4.36
C LEU A 867 0.61 -20.64 3.61
N SER A 868 1.59 -19.87 4.12
CA SER A 868 2.14 -18.73 3.37
C SER A 868 2.85 -19.18 2.08
N PHE A 869 3.38 -20.41 2.05
CA PHE A 869 4.00 -20.98 0.85
C PHE A 869 2.99 -21.49 -0.16
N GLY A 870 1.73 -21.74 0.24
CA GLY A 870 0.68 -22.26 -0.65
C GLY A 870 0.20 -21.27 -1.71
N HIS A 871 0.86 -20.12 -1.86
CA HIS A 871 0.54 -19.09 -2.83
C HIS A 871 1.01 -19.50 -4.25
N GLN A 872 0.09 -19.89 -5.13
CA GLN A 872 0.46 -20.57 -6.38
C GLN A 872 1.08 -19.66 -7.46
N VAL A 873 1.06 -18.33 -7.32
CA VAL A 873 1.53 -17.40 -8.38
C VAL A 873 2.89 -16.75 -8.09
N SER A 874 3.52 -17.08 -6.97
CA SER A 874 4.87 -16.65 -6.56
C SER A 874 5.65 -17.85 -6.02
N TYR A 875 6.97 -17.84 -6.20
CA TYR A 875 7.88 -18.80 -5.58
C TYR A 875 8.47 -18.26 -4.27
N SER A 876 7.78 -17.33 -3.63
CA SER A 876 8.19 -16.78 -2.34
C SER A 876 6.92 -16.48 -1.54
N PRO A 877 6.92 -16.77 -0.23
CA PRO A 877 5.76 -16.57 0.62
C PRO A 877 5.42 -15.07 0.77
N PRO A 878 4.13 -14.70 0.78
CA PRO A 878 3.68 -13.39 1.23
C PRO A 878 3.69 -13.31 2.76
N ALA A 879 3.32 -12.16 3.31
CA ALA A 879 3.34 -11.90 4.76
C ALA A 879 2.23 -12.61 5.57
N VAL A 880 1.30 -13.28 4.88
CA VAL A 880 0.11 -13.92 5.46
C VAL A 880 -0.14 -15.27 4.77
N PRO A 881 -0.90 -16.19 5.40
CA PRO A 881 -1.36 -17.42 4.75
C PRO A 881 -2.01 -17.19 3.39
N ASN A 882 -1.88 -18.16 2.48
CA ASN A 882 -2.43 -18.11 1.12
C ASN A 882 -3.94 -17.82 1.07
N VAL A 883 -4.73 -18.36 2.01
CA VAL A 883 -6.18 -18.07 2.11
C VAL A 883 -6.46 -16.60 2.48
N LEU A 884 -5.65 -15.98 3.34
CA LEU A 884 -5.80 -14.55 3.65
C LEU A 884 -5.34 -13.65 2.52
N TYR A 885 -4.19 -14.00 1.93
CA TYR A 885 -3.73 -13.32 0.72
C TYR A 885 -4.82 -13.36 -0.36
N GLY A 886 -5.55 -14.48 -0.42
CA GLY A 886 -6.61 -14.63 -1.38
C GLY A 886 -7.86 -13.83 -1.10
N ALA A 887 -8.33 -13.87 0.14
CA ALA A 887 -9.42 -13.02 0.61
C ALA A 887 -9.15 -11.53 0.32
N ALA A 888 -7.92 -11.05 0.56
CA ALA A 888 -7.53 -9.67 0.26
C ALA A 888 -7.75 -9.26 -1.20
N ASN A 889 -7.34 -10.12 -2.13
CA ASN A 889 -7.45 -9.86 -3.56
C ASN A 889 -8.91 -9.92 -4.03
N LEU A 890 -9.72 -10.83 -3.47
CA LEU A 890 -11.16 -10.89 -3.74
C LEU A 890 -11.88 -9.66 -3.23
N ALA A 891 -11.61 -9.23 -1.99
CA ALA A 891 -12.20 -8.02 -1.41
C ALA A 891 -11.88 -6.80 -2.28
N LYS A 892 -10.62 -6.64 -2.68
CA LYS A 892 -10.17 -5.58 -3.58
C LYS A 892 -10.83 -5.67 -4.97
N ARG A 893 -10.93 -6.88 -5.53
CA ARG A 893 -11.57 -7.10 -6.84
C ARG A 893 -13.06 -6.74 -6.79
N GLY A 894 -13.78 -7.18 -5.76
CA GLY A 894 -15.18 -6.80 -5.54
C GLY A 894 -15.34 -5.28 -5.46
N HIS A 895 -14.47 -4.59 -4.73
CA HIS A 895 -14.50 -3.12 -4.68
C HIS A 895 -14.33 -2.46 -6.07
N ASN A 896 -13.37 -2.94 -6.86
CA ASN A 896 -13.16 -2.43 -8.23
C ASN A 896 -14.36 -2.74 -9.14
N ASN A 897 -14.93 -3.93 -9.02
CA ASN A 897 -16.08 -4.34 -9.83
C ASN A 897 -17.34 -3.52 -9.50
N PHE A 898 -17.54 -3.15 -8.23
CA PHE A 898 -18.58 -2.19 -7.84
C PHE A 898 -18.39 -0.83 -8.53
N LYS A 899 -17.16 -0.30 -8.54
CA LYS A 899 -16.85 0.97 -9.22
C LYS A 899 -17.11 0.90 -10.72
N THR A 900 -16.72 -0.21 -11.36
CA THR A 900 -17.00 -0.42 -12.79
C THR A 900 -18.49 -0.56 -13.07
N PHE A 901 -19.23 -1.30 -12.23
CA PHE A 901 -20.69 -1.42 -12.32
C PHE A 901 -21.35 -0.04 -12.27
N THR A 902 -20.92 0.81 -11.34
CA THR A 902 -21.41 2.18 -11.17
C THR A 902 -21.07 3.05 -12.39
N ARG A 903 -19.85 2.92 -12.93
CA ARG A 903 -19.39 3.66 -14.12
C ARG A 903 -20.16 3.27 -15.40
N LEU A 904 -20.43 1.99 -15.61
CA LEU A 904 -21.10 1.47 -16.81
C LEU A 904 -22.63 1.65 -16.82
N GLY A 905 -23.19 2.38 -15.86
CA GLY A 905 -24.52 2.99 -16.01
C GLY A 905 -25.72 2.07 -15.80
N LYS A 906 -25.91 1.59 -14.56
CA LYS A 906 -27.23 1.10 -14.09
C LYS A 906 -27.67 1.66 -12.73
N THR A 907 -26.81 2.43 -12.06
CA THR A 907 -27.04 2.96 -10.72
C THR A 907 -28.02 4.14 -10.69
N LYS A 908 -28.04 4.99 -11.71
CA LYS A 908 -28.99 6.11 -11.80
C LYS A 908 -30.45 5.62 -11.85
N ASP A 909 -30.71 4.56 -12.61
CA ASP A 909 -32.05 3.96 -12.70
C ASP A 909 -32.47 3.28 -11.41
N ILE A 910 -31.51 2.66 -10.70
CA ILE A 910 -31.75 2.05 -9.39
C ILE A 910 -32.10 3.13 -8.37
N MET A 911 -31.28 4.19 -8.29
CA MET A 911 -31.50 5.30 -7.37
C MET A 911 -32.85 5.96 -7.61
N LYS A 912 -33.23 6.15 -8.89
CA LYS A 912 -34.55 6.70 -9.24
C LYS A 912 -35.68 5.80 -8.71
N LYS A 913 -35.60 4.48 -8.93
CA LYS A 913 -36.60 3.53 -8.43
C LYS A 913 -36.71 3.50 -6.90
N VAL A 914 -35.58 3.56 -6.20
CA VAL A 914 -35.54 3.57 -4.73
C VAL A 914 -36.08 4.89 -4.16
N MET A 915 -35.77 6.02 -4.78
CA MET A 915 -36.38 7.30 -4.40
C MET A 915 -37.89 7.31 -4.66
N ASP A 916 -38.33 6.68 -5.76
CA ASP A 916 -39.74 6.59 -6.10
C ASP A 916 -40.54 5.72 -5.12
N SER A 917 -39.93 4.68 -4.53
CA SER A 917 -40.59 3.80 -3.53
C SER A 917 -40.69 4.39 -2.13
N HIS A 918 -40.00 5.50 -1.84
CA HIS A 918 -39.98 6.14 -0.52
C HIS A 918 -40.57 7.56 -0.52
N ARG A 919 -41.31 7.94 -1.58
CA ARG A 919 -41.88 9.30 -1.74
C ARG A 919 -42.83 9.72 -0.61
N ASP A 920 -43.36 8.75 0.11
CA ASP A 920 -44.43 8.92 1.10
C ASP A 920 -43.88 9.40 2.45
N ILE A 921 -42.56 9.37 2.64
CA ILE A 921 -41.89 9.74 3.89
C ILE A 921 -41.70 11.26 3.97
N ILE A 922 -42.42 11.90 4.89
CA ILE A 922 -42.44 13.37 5.02
C ILE A 922 -41.17 13.89 5.70
N ASN A 923 -40.56 13.09 6.59
CA ASN A 923 -39.35 13.47 7.32
C ASN A 923 -38.11 13.33 6.42
N PRO A 924 -37.43 14.42 6.04
CA PRO A 924 -36.31 14.36 5.09
C PRO A 924 -35.08 13.60 5.61
N ALA A 925 -34.86 13.59 6.93
CA ALA A 925 -33.71 12.90 7.52
C ALA A 925 -33.92 11.38 7.52
N GLU A 926 -35.10 10.95 7.92
CA GLU A 926 -35.53 9.55 7.94
C GLU A 926 -35.66 8.99 6.52
N MET A 927 -36.23 9.76 5.59
CA MET A 927 -36.26 9.43 4.16
C MET A 927 -34.85 9.22 3.62
N ALA A 928 -33.89 10.10 3.95
CA ALA A 928 -32.52 9.99 3.45
C ALA A 928 -31.80 8.74 3.95
N GLU A 929 -32.01 8.35 5.21
CA GLU A 929 -31.42 7.14 5.80
C GLU A 929 -32.00 5.88 5.14
N LEU A 930 -33.33 5.76 5.07
CA LEU A 930 -34.01 4.60 4.47
C LEU A 930 -33.73 4.44 2.97
N VAL A 931 -33.76 5.54 2.21
CA VAL A 931 -33.39 5.53 0.78
C VAL A 931 -31.95 5.09 0.58
N THR A 932 -31.05 5.47 1.50
CA THR A 932 -29.65 5.06 1.44
C THR A 932 -29.52 3.56 1.67
N ASP A 933 -30.18 3.05 2.70
CA ASP A 933 -30.10 1.64 3.06
C ASP A 933 -30.71 0.74 1.99
N ASP A 934 -31.91 1.05 1.48
CA ASP A 934 -32.55 0.28 0.39
C ASP A 934 -31.73 0.35 -0.91
N TYR A 935 -31.13 1.50 -1.22
CA TYR A 935 -30.23 1.63 -2.36
C TYR A 935 -28.99 0.73 -2.23
N ILE A 936 -28.36 0.73 -1.04
CA ILE A 936 -27.21 -0.11 -0.74
C ILE A 936 -27.59 -1.59 -0.81
N GLU A 937 -28.72 -1.98 -0.24
CA GLU A 937 -29.22 -3.35 -0.24
C GLU A 937 -29.51 -3.81 -1.68
N THR A 938 -30.32 -3.06 -2.43
CA THR A 938 -30.68 -3.36 -3.82
C THR A 938 -29.45 -3.53 -4.72
N ILE A 939 -28.42 -2.68 -4.57
CA ILE A 939 -27.19 -2.82 -5.35
C ILE A 939 -26.38 -4.01 -4.87
N SER A 940 -26.22 -4.17 -3.56
CA SER A 940 -25.49 -5.29 -2.98
C SER A 940 -26.08 -6.61 -3.47
N GLU A 941 -27.41 -6.76 -3.48
CA GLU A 941 -28.10 -7.91 -4.04
C GLU A 941 -27.82 -8.12 -5.53
N LYS A 942 -27.93 -7.07 -6.34
CA LYS A 942 -27.70 -7.17 -7.79
C LYS A 942 -26.27 -7.58 -8.12
N ILE A 943 -25.28 -7.05 -7.42
CA ILE A 943 -23.88 -7.40 -7.68
C ILE A 943 -23.52 -8.73 -7.01
N ASN A 944 -24.11 -9.08 -5.86
CA ASN A 944 -23.97 -10.40 -5.25
C ASN A 944 -24.46 -11.53 -6.19
N LYS A 945 -25.44 -11.26 -7.06
CA LYS A 945 -25.87 -12.19 -8.12
C LYS A 945 -24.85 -12.36 -9.25
N LEU A 946 -23.92 -11.41 -9.42
CA LEU A 946 -22.82 -11.50 -10.38
C LEU A 946 -21.63 -12.27 -9.84
N THR A 947 -21.51 -12.41 -8.52
CA THR A 947 -20.41 -13.14 -7.88
C THR A 947 -20.33 -14.58 -8.39
N ILE A 948 -19.20 -14.94 -8.98
CA ILE A 948 -18.93 -16.31 -9.42
C ILE A 948 -18.80 -17.22 -8.20
N LYS A 949 -19.58 -18.30 -8.19
CA LYS A 949 -19.41 -19.42 -7.26
C LYS A 949 -18.19 -20.24 -7.69
N SER A 950 -17.32 -20.58 -6.75
CA SER A 950 -16.20 -21.53 -6.96
C SER A 950 -15.09 -21.04 -7.90
N ARG A 951 -14.59 -19.81 -7.69
CA ARG A 951 -13.43 -19.29 -8.42
C ARG A 951 -12.15 -20.00 -7.98
N ASN A 952 -11.38 -20.57 -8.90
CA ASN A 952 -9.99 -20.94 -8.60
C ASN A 952 -9.19 -19.64 -8.42
N PHE A 953 -8.82 -19.38 -7.18
CA PHE A 953 -8.57 -18.02 -6.68
C PHE A 953 -7.24 -17.38 -7.18
N TRP A 954 -6.44 -18.07 -7.98
CA TRP A 954 -5.25 -17.45 -8.59
C TRP A 954 -5.51 -16.74 -9.93
N ALA A 955 -6.79 -16.66 -10.32
CA ALA A 955 -7.30 -15.95 -11.50
C ALA A 955 -7.73 -14.52 -11.20
#